data_AF-A0A7V9RDF6-F1
#
_entry.id   AF-A0A7V9RDF6-F1
#
_cell.length_a   1.000
_cell.length_b   1.000
_cell.length_c   1.000
_cell.angle_alpha   90.00
_cell.angle_beta   90.00
_cell.angle_gamma   90.00
#
_symmetry.space_group_name_H-M   'P 1'
#
loop_
_entity.id
_entity.type
_entity.pdbx_description
1 polymer ?
#
loop_
_entity_poly.entity_id
_entity_poly.type
_entity_poly.pdbx_seq_one_letter_code
_entity_poly.pdbx_strand_id
1 'polypeptide(L)'
;MIPRPSKVPRAARYSARDGWWQVGEVVDGKAFGPWKTYRADGSPLFEARFDSKGRLQGAFKRFHPDGTLAREARYARGKLTKLVLCRAKGPTDDIFPSSDPRASRLVFDFEDGNATGRTALDDRGRPLADDRTIPATSALGVLDPVFAGAKPDGFLASGVLPRVVSTFDVAPSQIDDFLLPCTAQPRRPLDAKRFQDLYGVPMPPALRAWNDAFANEPALLGMRVTRDADLVVEGNVIEALIREHQEAPCRSDGLFALVSGLIPIGTSSDGRLRYCASICEAPEAPTDAVYPLNLSDEAIQLPVARTLDDFAYAVALATAASRGSVSAPGLGAAYERLRGRVDLRAPMTEIEAALDEDMLGEDITGDVAGDHAEGFHFRRPNSAPTYFFYRNRWLLRLLAGNPEGAAAVFDANYAALDDTRFERVLKNLDQPWVTFYWAFHCLIFADARLDKLLAVASDVPSQLSREIAALVRELADGRRTLGLIDDFEMAKDVFHEHVANKPDEEDDEDEDEGDHGTTSAIPSRSEVEPDDDDIDAAVALLGVDDDGTAKVCADAAARGASAKPGALAIPPELAAEGAVIAWAQAEGYSRENLLLEHELEAAALGLALRGDPKILRVISTLFDDDPSLGWTLLAPWLESDRGDLAALAPTARDWLNDRDDGAVYRWMAGASVLARAGKPSDAKRIADVLEPSLDQMFGRGLGFEAAMGMMVLGEAIEVLCAAVTMLGISETVIAALEGVANADTHLVDDQRGPCSLALASVHRGLDAVLAGVRGQIERDHRARITDGQLHALGILGAHEPERRAEVLAVLKMTSVIDGELGYQCAMFDLGAGGDIASIIRRHLEPRKIDDDDSLSKRRALTLETVARRRDVPAELALPFVGAEDIPLHLAAIRTLRARGVAVPSEIAMFDPLFVEQLAAKGRNHLHAALVEGRGTYLGNLALWLGDHPDPSSREPLATFARALAARELPNHGPRAYDLRWTIRALVRTGGSDAVLDELLRHPHEHVGEQVLAYLDQLGPAVARGMVDRYQRDDSKPVRQWLLKYKNDPRVAAALAEHGLGIGDLTRKIED
;
A
#
# COMPACT_ATOMS: atom_id res chain seq x y z
N MET A 1 19.45 44.22 6.54
CA MET A 1 18.69 45.11 5.63
C MET A 1 19.55 45.39 4.40
N ILE A 2 19.08 45.04 3.20
CA ILE A 2 19.80 45.32 1.95
C ILE A 2 19.59 46.80 1.58
N PRO A 3 20.66 47.58 1.33
CA PRO A 3 20.52 48.99 0.97
C PRO A 3 19.77 49.12 -0.36
N ARG A 4 18.77 50.01 -0.41
CA ARG A 4 17.97 50.24 -1.62
C ARG A 4 18.84 50.87 -2.73
N PRO A 5 18.94 50.26 -3.93
CA PRO A 5 19.67 50.84 -5.05
C PRO A 5 19.07 52.18 -5.51
N SER A 6 19.91 53.07 -6.04
CA SER A 6 19.48 54.40 -6.50
C SER A 6 18.48 54.37 -7.65
N LYS A 7 18.49 53.30 -8.46
CA LYS A 7 17.53 53.07 -9.56
C LYS A 7 16.15 52.60 -9.10
N VAL A 8 16.03 52.13 -7.86
CA VAL A 8 14.76 51.63 -7.31
C VAL A 8 13.94 52.81 -6.77
N PRO A 9 12.65 52.96 -7.17
CA PRO A 9 11.80 54.04 -6.69
C PRO A 9 11.69 54.09 -5.17
N ARG A 10 11.54 55.30 -4.62
CA ARG A 10 11.45 55.47 -3.17
C ARG A 10 10.27 54.74 -2.53
N ALA A 11 9.18 54.57 -3.27
CA ALA A 11 7.98 53.88 -2.84
C ALA A 11 8.08 52.34 -2.91
N ALA A 12 9.15 51.80 -3.53
CA ALA A 12 9.32 50.37 -3.62
C ALA A 12 9.64 49.75 -2.25
N ARG A 13 9.08 48.57 -2.01
CA ARG A 13 9.28 47.76 -0.79
C ARG A 13 10.14 46.56 -1.15
N TYR A 14 11.07 46.19 -0.28
CA TYR A 14 11.88 44.98 -0.46
C TYR A 14 11.09 43.76 0.01
N SER A 15 10.97 42.74 -0.84
CA SER A 15 10.46 41.42 -0.46
C SER A 15 11.63 40.55 -0.04
N ALA A 16 11.80 40.33 1.26
CA ALA A 16 12.87 39.47 1.77
C ALA A 16 12.69 38.01 1.32
N ARG A 17 11.44 37.56 1.15
CA ARG A 17 11.09 36.22 0.66
C ARG A 17 11.60 36.00 -0.76
N ASP A 18 11.43 36.99 -1.64
CA ASP A 18 11.70 36.82 -3.07
C ASP A 18 13.02 37.44 -3.53
N GLY A 19 13.71 38.17 -2.66
CA GLY A 19 15.00 38.78 -2.99
C GLY A 19 14.95 40.05 -3.84
N TRP A 20 13.78 40.63 -4.13
CA TRP A 20 13.61 41.78 -5.02
C TRP A 20 12.81 42.95 -4.44
N TRP A 21 12.89 44.11 -5.10
CA TRP A 21 12.11 45.31 -4.77
C TRP A 21 10.85 45.37 -5.62
N GLN A 22 9.73 45.83 -5.06
CA GLN A 22 8.45 45.93 -5.76
C GLN A 22 7.71 47.23 -5.45
N VAL A 23 7.02 47.78 -6.44
CA VAL A 23 6.20 48.99 -6.32
C VAL A 23 4.89 48.82 -7.09
N GLY A 24 3.80 49.15 -6.41
CA GLY A 24 2.45 49.17 -6.96
C GLY A 24 1.43 49.34 -5.84
N GLU A 25 0.15 49.43 -6.21
CA GLU A 25 -0.95 49.58 -5.27
C GLU A 25 -1.40 48.20 -4.77
N VAL A 26 -1.70 48.10 -3.47
CA VAL A 26 -2.24 46.87 -2.86
C VAL A 26 -3.61 47.19 -2.31
N VAL A 27 -4.63 46.46 -2.76
CA VAL A 27 -6.02 46.59 -2.33
C VAL A 27 -6.45 45.23 -1.78
N ASP A 28 -6.95 45.20 -0.55
CA ASP A 28 -7.35 43.96 0.15
C ASP A 28 -6.27 42.87 0.17
N GLY A 29 -5.01 43.29 0.37
CA GLY A 29 -3.85 42.39 0.38
C GLY A 29 -3.41 41.88 -0.99
N LYS A 30 -4.07 42.30 -2.09
CA LYS A 30 -3.77 41.86 -3.46
C LYS A 30 -3.20 42.99 -4.30
N ALA A 31 -2.30 42.67 -5.23
CA ALA A 31 -1.75 43.64 -6.17
C ALA A 31 -2.85 44.20 -7.08
N PHE A 32 -2.88 45.52 -7.28
CA PHE A 32 -3.86 46.22 -8.09
C PHE A 32 -3.19 47.25 -9.01
N GLY A 33 -3.69 47.35 -10.24
CA GLY A 33 -3.19 48.35 -11.19
C GLY A 33 -1.75 48.06 -11.66
N PRO A 34 -1.00 49.10 -12.09
CA PRO A 34 0.37 48.95 -12.57
C PRO A 34 1.32 48.49 -11.46
N TRP A 35 2.14 47.50 -11.78
CA TRP A 35 3.10 46.90 -10.84
C TRP A 35 4.48 46.80 -11.50
N LYS A 36 5.53 47.12 -10.75
CA LYS A 36 6.91 46.95 -11.22
C LYS A 36 7.78 46.31 -10.16
N THR A 37 8.68 45.43 -10.60
CA THR A 37 9.68 44.79 -9.75
C THR A 37 11.08 45.10 -10.25
N TYR A 38 12.05 45.09 -9.34
CA TYR A 38 13.45 45.41 -9.59
C TYR A 38 14.34 44.41 -8.86
N ARG A 39 15.42 43.98 -9.50
CA ARG A 39 16.44 43.11 -8.88
C ARG A 39 17.18 43.83 -7.75
N ALA A 40 18.00 43.08 -7.02
CA ALA A 40 18.84 43.61 -5.94
C ALA A 40 19.80 44.73 -6.39
N ASP A 41 20.21 44.76 -7.67
CA ASP A 41 21.04 45.82 -8.26
C ASP A 41 20.23 47.04 -8.74
N GLY A 42 18.91 46.96 -8.68
CA GLY A 42 17.96 47.99 -9.13
C GLY A 42 17.63 47.98 -10.61
N SER A 43 18.11 47.00 -11.38
CA SER A 43 17.63 46.76 -12.75
C SER A 43 16.17 46.31 -12.76
N PRO A 44 15.36 46.71 -13.76
CA PRO A 44 13.97 46.27 -13.85
C PRO A 44 13.90 44.77 -14.09
N LEU A 45 13.08 44.07 -13.30
CA LEU A 45 12.85 42.64 -13.44
C LEU A 45 11.61 42.38 -14.29
N PHE A 46 10.45 42.88 -13.87
CA PHE A 46 9.24 42.87 -14.69
C PHE A 46 8.30 44.06 -14.43
N GLU A 47 7.43 44.31 -15.40
CA GLU A 47 6.30 45.24 -15.34
C GLU A 47 5.02 44.46 -15.64
N ALA A 48 3.99 44.64 -14.81
CA ALA A 48 2.72 43.96 -14.92
C ALA A 48 1.56 44.91 -14.63
N ARG A 49 0.34 44.44 -14.87
CA ARG A 49 -0.86 45.14 -14.44
C ARG A 49 -1.87 44.13 -13.92
N PHE A 50 -2.50 44.45 -12.79
CA PHE A 50 -3.44 43.57 -12.10
C PHE A 50 -4.85 44.17 -12.08
N ASP A 51 -5.86 43.31 -12.13
CA ASP A 51 -7.27 43.68 -11.96
C ASP A 51 -7.67 43.77 -10.47
N SER A 52 -8.93 44.13 -10.20
CA SER A 52 -9.45 44.30 -8.83
C SER A 52 -9.54 42.98 -8.04
N LYS A 53 -9.29 41.83 -8.66
CA LYS A 53 -9.24 40.52 -7.99
C LYS A 53 -7.81 40.03 -7.79
N GLY A 54 -6.80 40.84 -8.14
CA GLY A 54 -5.39 40.47 -8.06
C GLY A 54 -4.89 39.61 -9.23
N ARG A 55 -5.63 39.53 -10.34
CA ARG A 55 -5.24 38.72 -11.50
C ARG A 55 -4.51 39.56 -12.53
N LEU A 56 -3.57 38.97 -13.27
CA LEU A 56 -2.89 39.63 -14.39
C LEU A 56 -3.89 40.08 -15.47
N GLN A 57 -3.77 41.33 -15.91
CA GLN A 57 -4.62 41.96 -16.90
C GLN A 57 -3.84 42.96 -17.75
N GLY A 58 -3.88 42.80 -19.06
CA GLY A 58 -3.18 43.68 -20.00
C GLY A 58 -1.75 43.23 -20.27
N ALA A 59 -0.84 44.19 -20.44
CA ALA A 59 0.55 43.91 -20.82
C ALA A 59 1.38 43.47 -19.60
N PHE A 60 2.19 42.43 -19.82
CA PHE A 60 3.24 41.97 -18.94
C PHE A 60 4.57 42.02 -19.69
N LYS A 61 5.64 42.48 -19.05
CA LYS A 61 6.98 42.54 -19.63
C LYS A 61 8.00 42.09 -18.60
N ARG A 62 8.87 41.15 -18.96
CA ARG A 62 10.05 40.75 -18.18
C ARG A 62 11.31 41.13 -18.96
N PHE A 63 12.34 41.57 -18.25
CA PHE A 63 13.59 42.04 -18.84
C PHE A 63 14.74 41.11 -18.49
N HIS A 64 15.70 40.98 -19.39
CA HIS A 64 17.01 40.35 -19.17
C HIS A 64 17.82 41.15 -18.14
N PRO A 65 18.88 40.58 -17.52
CA PRO A 65 19.78 41.33 -16.64
C PRO A 65 20.43 42.55 -17.29
N ASP A 66 20.64 42.52 -18.62
CA ASP A 66 21.15 43.65 -19.39
C ASP A 66 20.12 44.77 -19.63
N GLY A 67 18.88 44.58 -19.18
CA GLY A 67 17.77 45.51 -19.33
C GLY A 67 17.01 45.41 -20.66
N THR A 68 17.42 44.51 -21.57
CA THR A 68 16.67 44.25 -22.80
C THR A 68 15.40 43.44 -22.51
N LEU A 69 14.42 43.48 -23.40
CA LEU A 69 13.16 42.75 -23.23
C LEU A 69 13.43 41.24 -23.37
N ALA A 70 13.10 40.46 -22.35
CA ALA A 70 13.18 38.99 -22.39
C ALA A 70 11.86 38.37 -22.82
N ARG A 71 10.76 38.90 -22.28
CA ARG A 71 9.41 38.37 -22.50
C ARG A 71 8.40 39.50 -22.48
N GLU A 72 7.44 39.45 -23.40
CA GLU A 72 6.26 40.29 -23.42
C GLU A 72 5.03 39.40 -23.54
N ALA A 73 4.03 39.60 -22.68
CA ALA A 73 2.81 38.82 -22.69
C ALA A 73 1.58 39.72 -22.60
N ARG A 74 0.43 39.20 -23.04
CA ARG A 74 -0.88 39.80 -22.81
C ARG A 74 -1.77 38.86 -22.03
N TYR A 75 -2.45 39.41 -21.03
CA TYR A 75 -3.38 38.69 -20.18
C TYR A 75 -4.79 39.30 -20.25
N ALA A 76 -5.80 38.44 -20.17
CA ALA A 76 -7.20 38.81 -19.99
C ALA A 76 -7.79 38.00 -18.83
N ARG A 77 -8.10 38.67 -17.72
CA ARG A 77 -8.67 38.09 -16.48
C ARG A 77 -7.85 36.93 -15.92
N GLY A 78 -6.53 37.02 -16.01
CA GLY A 78 -5.58 35.97 -15.60
C GLY A 78 -5.21 34.97 -16.70
N LYS A 79 -5.95 34.89 -17.82
CA LYS A 79 -5.61 34.00 -18.94
C LYS A 79 -4.61 34.63 -19.89
N LEU A 80 -3.58 33.90 -20.29
CA LEU A 80 -2.59 34.32 -21.28
C LEU A 80 -3.22 34.30 -22.69
N THR A 81 -3.13 35.41 -23.43
CA THR A 81 -3.68 35.51 -24.80
C THR A 81 -2.59 35.64 -25.87
N LYS A 82 -1.39 36.09 -25.47
CA LYS A 82 -0.24 36.23 -26.38
C LYS A 82 1.04 36.21 -25.57
N LEU A 83 2.08 35.57 -26.09
CA LEU A 83 3.43 35.54 -25.53
C LEU A 83 4.44 35.86 -26.63
N VAL A 84 5.41 36.71 -26.33
CA VAL A 84 6.54 37.02 -27.18
C VAL A 84 7.80 36.81 -26.36
N LEU A 85 8.63 35.85 -26.74
CA LEU A 85 9.95 35.64 -26.15
C LEU A 85 10.99 36.31 -27.04
N CYS A 86 12.01 36.92 -26.44
CA CYS A 86 13.06 37.66 -27.15
C CYS A 86 14.43 37.15 -26.71
N ARG A 87 15.28 36.82 -27.68
CA ARG A 87 16.65 36.36 -27.46
C ARG A 87 17.48 37.52 -26.90
N ALA A 88 18.26 37.26 -25.85
CA ALA A 88 19.22 38.25 -25.35
C ALA A 88 20.30 38.55 -26.40
N LYS A 89 20.84 39.76 -26.37
CA LYS A 89 21.98 40.16 -27.22
C LYS A 89 23.32 39.72 -26.63
N GLY A 90 23.41 39.64 -25.32
CA GLY A 90 24.58 39.17 -24.59
C GLY A 90 24.41 37.74 -24.05
N PRO A 91 25.47 37.19 -23.43
CA PRO A 91 25.37 35.98 -22.63
C PRO A 91 24.29 36.19 -21.56
N THR A 92 23.34 35.27 -21.49
CA THR A 92 22.28 35.24 -20.48
C THR A 92 22.04 33.79 -20.08
N ASP A 93 21.60 33.59 -18.85
CA ASP A 93 21.14 32.29 -18.38
C ASP A 93 19.70 32.00 -18.86
N ASP A 94 18.98 33.04 -19.33
CA ASP A 94 17.63 32.90 -19.88
C ASP A 94 17.66 32.09 -21.19
N ILE A 95 16.97 30.94 -21.21
CA ILE A 95 16.90 30.06 -22.38
C ILE A 95 15.95 30.65 -23.42
N PHE A 96 16.43 30.80 -24.66
CA PHE A 96 15.59 31.17 -25.78
C PHE A 96 15.12 29.92 -26.54
N PRO A 97 13.80 29.68 -26.68
CA PRO A 97 13.27 28.41 -27.15
C PRO A 97 13.31 28.21 -28.67
N SER A 98 14.47 28.47 -29.28
CA SER A 98 14.76 28.15 -30.67
C SER A 98 16.25 27.91 -30.86
N SER A 99 16.58 26.79 -31.49
CA SER A 99 17.93 26.47 -31.95
C SER A 99 18.33 27.23 -33.21
N ASP A 100 17.37 27.82 -33.96
CA ASP A 100 17.70 28.62 -35.15
C ASP A 100 18.40 29.92 -34.70
N PRO A 101 19.68 30.13 -35.05
CA PRO A 101 20.42 31.31 -34.63
C PRO A 101 19.85 32.61 -35.25
N ARG A 102 19.03 32.51 -36.30
CA ARG A 102 18.35 33.65 -36.93
C ARG A 102 17.12 34.09 -36.14
N ALA A 103 16.53 33.20 -35.33
CA ALA A 103 15.37 33.52 -34.53
C ALA A 103 15.78 34.47 -33.39
N SER A 104 15.27 35.70 -33.42
CA SER A 104 15.48 36.68 -32.37
C SER A 104 14.25 36.85 -31.49
N ARG A 105 13.05 36.51 -32.02
CA ARG A 105 11.79 36.55 -31.26
C ARG A 105 10.93 35.34 -31.62
N LEU A 106 10.16 34.86 -30.64
CA LEU A 106 9.16 33.81 -30.83
C LEU A 106 7.82 34.35 -30.37
N VAL A 107 6.84 34.33 -31.25
CA VAL A 107 5.47 34.77 -30.96
C VAL A 107 4.60 33.55 -30.82
N PHE A 108 3.88 33.46 -29.71
CA PHE A 108 2.87 32.44 -29.44
C PHE A 108 1.53 33.12 -29.26
N ASP A 109 0.53 32.65 -29.98
CA ASP A 109 -0.86 33.07 -29.81
C ASP A 109 -1.61 32.03 -28.99
N PHE A 110 -2.55 32.48 -28.15
CA PHE A 110 -3.31 31.61 -27.26
C PHE A 110 -4.81 31.86 -27.42
N GLU A 111 -5.59 30.77 -27.43
CA GLU A 111 -7.04 30.78 -27.32
C GLU A 111 -7.45 30.00 -26.08
N ASP A 112 -8.23 30.63 -25.20
CA ASP A 112 -8.69 30.11 -23.91
C ASP A 112 -7.62 29.64 -22.91
N GLY A 113 -6.35 29.94 -23.16
CA GLY A 113 -5.21 29.52 -22.35
C GLY A 113 -4.31 28.49 -23.05
N ASN A 114 -4.75 27.96 -24.19
CA ASN A 114 -4.01 26.99 -24.99
C ASN A 114 -3.28 27.68 -26.14
N ALA A 115 -2.02 27.32 -26.40
CA ALA A 115 -1.26 27.87 -27.52
C ALA A 115 -1.86 27.36 -28.84
N THR A 116 -2.21 28.27 -29.75
CA THR A 116 -2.79 27.94 -31.07
C THR A 116 -1.79 28.06 -32.21
N GLY A 117 -0.69 28.78 -32.02
CA GLY A 117 0.35 28.89 -33.03
C GLY A 117 1.65 29.47 -32.49
N ARG A 118 2.73 29.21 -33.23
CA ARG A 118 4.06 29.76 -33.01
C ARG A 118 4.55 30.47 -34.28
N THR A 119 5.30 31.56 -34.14
CA THR A 119 6.00 32.20 -35.25
C THR A 119 7.36 32.71 -34.78
N ALA A 120 8.43 32.17 -35.35
CA ALA A 120 9.79 32.69 -35.20
C ALA A 120 10.05 33.88 -36.11
N LEU A 121 10.59 34.96 -35.54
CA LEU A 121 10.91 36.19 -36.22
C LEU A 121 12.42 36.45 -36.15
N ASP A 122 12.99 36.97 -37.23
CA ASP A 122 14.36 37.49 -37.25
C ASP A 122 14.49 38.81 -36.47
N ASP A 123 15.71 39.36 -36.38
CA ASP A 123 16.02 40.63 -35.69
C ASP A 123 15.30 41.85 -36.31
N ARG A 124 14.80 41.71 -37.55
CA ARG A 124 14.00 42.72 -38.26
C ARG A 124 12.50 42.49 -38.12
N GLY A 125 12.08 41.49 -37.33
CA GLY A 125 10.68 41.15 -37.13
C GLY A 125 10.02 40.43 -38.32
N ARG A 126 10.82 39.91 -39.26
CA ARG A 126 10.31 39.15 -40.41
C ARG A 126 10.14 37.68 -40.01
N PRO A 127 9.02 37.03 -40.39
CA PRO A 127 8.86 35.60 -40.19
C PRO A 127 9.98 34.84 -40.89
N LEU A 128 10.59 33.88 -40.18
CA LEU A 128 11.51 32.93 -40.81
C LEU A 128 10.68 32.01 -41.71
N ALA A 129 11.07 31.90 -42.98
CA ALA A 129 10.21 31.36 -44.06
C ALA A 129 9.82 29.87 -43.89
N ASP A 130 10.55 29.11 -43.08
CA ASP A 130 10.31 27.69 -42.80
C ASP A 130 9.38 27.42 -41.59
N ASP A 131 8.99 28.44 -40.82
CA ASP A 131 8.24 28.25 -39.55
C ASP A 131 6.73 28.52 -39.71
N ARG A 132 6.24 28.69 -40.95
CA ARG A 132 4.82 28.87 -41.22
C ARG A 132 4.15 27.49 -41.20
N THR A 133 3.38 27.26 -40.13
CA THR A 133 2.61 26.03 -39.81
C THR A 133 3.42 24.89 -39.20
N ILE A 134 4.33 25.17 -38.27
CA ILE A 134 4.62 24.15 -37.26
C ILE A 134 3.52 24.27 -36.19
N PRO A 135 2.70 23.22 -35.95
CA PRO A 135 1.62 23.27 -34.97
C PRO A 135 2.13 23.76 -33.61
N ALA A 136 1.31 24.44 -32.81
CA ALA A 136 1.75 24.93 -31.50
C ALA A 136 2.37 23.81 -30.61
N THR A 137 1.99 22.55 -30.86
CA THR A 137 2.63 21.38 -30.26
C THR A 137 4.11 21.27 -30.60
N SER A 138 4.60 21.64 -31.78
CA SER A 138 6.06 21.64 -32.10
C SER A 138 6.94 22.68 -31.36
N ALA A 139 6.37 23.44 -30.42
CA ALA A 139 7.16 24.09 -29.36
C ALA A 139 7.76 23.06 -28.37
N LEU A 140 7.25 21.82 -28.41
CA LEU A 140 7.83 20.60 -27.86
C LEU A 140 9.25 20.43 -28.40
N GLY A 141 10.27 20.66 -27.57
CA GLY A 141 11.65 20.35 -27.91
C GLY A 141 12.70 21.42 -27.60
N VAL A 142 12.34 22.48 -26.89
CA VAL A 142 13.28 23.49 -26.39
C VAL A 142 14.44 22.84 -25.62
N LEU A 143 14.12 21.80 -24.86
CA LEU A 143 15.07 21.05 -24.05
C LEU A 143 15.60 19.80 -24.76
N ASP A 144 15.21 19.51 -26.00
CA ASP A 144 15.76 18.36 -26.74
C ASP A 144 17.28 18.43 -26.88
N PRO A 145 17.90 19.55 -27.29
CA PRO A 145 19.36 19.61 -27.38
C PRO A 145 20.04 19.45 -26.01
N VAL A 146 19.34 19.88 -24.95
CA VAL A 146 19.82 19.77 -23.57
C VAL A 146 19.84 18.30 -23.15
N PHE A 147 18.71 17.59 -23.27
CA PHE A 147 18.63 16.17 -22.92
C PHE A 147 19.40 15.28 -23.90
N ALA A 148 19.53 15.65 -25.18
CA ALA A 148 20.33 14.94 -26.16
C ALA A 148 21.83 14.97 -25.82
N GLY A 149 22.33 16.07 -25.27
CA GLY A 149 23.72 16.21 -24.82
C GLY A 149 23.97 15.72 -23.38
N ALA A 150 22.94 15.76 -22.54
CA ALA A 150 23.04 15.35 -21.14
C ALA A 150 23.05 13.83 -20.98
N LYS A 151 23.92 13.33 -20.11
CA LYS A 151 23.93 11.95 -19.65
C LYS A 151 23.38 11.90 -18.22
N PRO A 152 22.69 10.82 -17.81
CA PRO A 152 22.32 10.65 -16.42
C PRO A 152 23.55 10.65 -15.50
N ASP A 153 24.61 9.91 -15.84
CA ASP A 153 25.88 9.96 -15.09
C ASP A 153 26.51 11.37 -15.13
N GLY A 154 26.71 11.99 -13.97
CA GLY A 154 27.25 13.35 -13.85
C GLY A 154 26.28 14.46 -14.27
N PHE A 155 24.97 14.17 -14.34
CA PHE A 155 23.95 15.15 -14.73
C PHE A 155 23.99 16.41 -13.86
N LEU A 156 24.12 16.28 -12.55
CA LEU A 156 24.18 17.39 -11.61
C LEU A 156 25.47 18.21 -11.79
N ALA A 157 26.60 17.53 -11.92
CA ALA A 157 27.90 18.16 -12.15
C ALA A 157 27.98 18.92 -13.49
N SER A 158 27.16 18.52 -14.48
CA SER A 158 27.11 19.18 -15.79
C SER A 158 26.51 20.59 -15.76
N GLY A 159 25.82 20.97 -14.68
CA GLY A 159 25.08 22.23 -14.58
C GLY A 159 23.84 22.28 -15.47
N VAL A 160 23.41 21.14 -16.04
CA VAL A 160 22.20 21.05 -16.86
C VAL A 160 20.94 21.23 -16.01
N LEU A 161 20.90 20.69 -14.80
CA LEU A 161 19.71 20.82 -13.94
C LEU A 161 19.32 22.28 -13.67
N PRO A 162 20.21 23.19 -13.21
CA PRO A 162 19.88 24.62 -13.07
C PRO A 162 19.36 25.25 -14.37
N ARG A 163 19.88 24.84 -15.53
CA ARG A 163 19.40 25.33 -16.83
C ARG A 163 17.97 24.85 -17.10
N VAL A 164 17.69 23.57 -16.88
CA VAL A 164 16.34 23.00 -17.01
C VAL A 164 15.37 23.68 -16.04
N VAL A 165 15.75 23.87 -14.78
CA VAL A 165 14.96 24.61 -13.78
C VAL A 165 14.69 26.04 -14.25
N SER A 166 15.70 26.76 -14.75
CA SER A 166 15.53 28.16 -15.21
C SER A 166 14.57 28.34 -16.41
N THR A 167 14.34 27.28 -17.20
CA THR A 167 13.33 27.28 -18.28
C THR A 167 11.91 27.35 -17.76
N PHE A 168 11.70 26.88 -16.53
CA PHE A 168 10.41 26.74 -15.90
C PHE A 168 10.12 28.02 -15.11
N ASP A 169 9.48 28.99 -15.77
CA ASP A 169 9.05 30.27 -15.16
C ASP A 169 7.88 30.00 -14.19
N VAL A 170 8.15 29.34 -13.06
CA VAL A 170 7.14 29.05 -12.03
C VAL A 170 6.93 30.34 -11.26
N ALA A 171 5.75 30.95 -11.41
CA ALA A 171 5.30 31.94 -10.43
C ALA A 171 5.44 31.27 -9.07
N PRO A 172 6.15 31.86 -8.09
CA PRO A 172 6.39 31.22 -6.79
C PRO A 172 5.04 30.74 -6.29
N SER A 173 4.88 29.42 -6.15
CA SER A 173 3.67 28.88 -5.56
C SER A 173 3.51 29.57 -4.21
N GLN A 174 2.29 30.03 -3.93
CA GLN A 174 1.96 30.36 -2.56
C GLN A 174 2.31 29.11 -1.76
N ILE A 175 3.41 29.17 -1.01
CA ILE A 175 3.67 28.28 0.10
C ILE A 175 2.38 28.31 0.91
N ASP A 176 1.57 27.28 0.72
CA ASP A 176 0.49 27.00 1.63
C ASP A 176 1.18 26.60 2.93
N ASP A 177 1.07 27.49 3.93
CA ASP A 177 1.33 27.22 5.35
C ASP A 177 0.36 26.14 5.91
N PHE A 178 -0.21 25.30 5.04
CA PHE A 178 -1.17 24.27 5.39
C PHE A 178 -0.44 22.98 5.75
N LEU A 179 0.26 23.00 6.89
CA LEU A 179 0.35 21.90 7.86
C LEU A 179 0.81 22.47 9.22
N LEU A 180 -0.02 23.37 9.76
CA LEU A 180 -0.09 23.82 11.17
C LEU A 180 1.11 24.62 11.74
N PRO A 181 0.86 25.52 12.71
CA PRO A 181 1.87 26.32 13.36
C PRO A 181 2.62 25.46 14.37
N CYS A 182 3.58 24.65 13.90
CA CYS A 182 4.70 24.35 14.77
C CYS A 182 5.40 25.69 15.01
N THR A 183 5.70 26.05 16.25
CA THR A 183 6.58 27.19 16.59
C THR A 183 8.03 26.90 16.16
N ALA A 184 8.19 26.20 15.03
CA ALA A 184 9.41 25.59 14.56
C ALA A 184 10.48 26.66 14.44
N GLN A 185 11.59 26.39 15.11
CA GLN A 185 12.72 27.30 15.11
C GLN A 185 13.19 27.54 13.68
N PRO A 186 13.68 28.75 13.38
CA PRO A 186 14.19 29.07 12.05
C PRO A 186 15.32 28.09 11.70
N ARG A 187 15.12 27.32 10.63
CA ARG A 187 16.11 26.36 10.16
C ARG A 187 17.10 27.02 9.19
N ARG A 188 18.39 26.64 9.23
CA ARG A 188 19.43 27.13 8.30
C ARG A 188 19.58 26.18 7.10
N PRO A 189 19.79 26.68 5.87
CA PRO A 189 20.14 25.81 4.75
C PRO A 189 21.37 24.96 5.08
N LEU A 190 21.32 23.66 4.76
CA LEU A 190 22.46 22.75 4.87
C LEU A 190 23.47 23.04 3.77
N ASP A 191 24.37 24.00 4.00
CA ASP A 191 25.48 24.26 3.09
C ASP A 191 26.61 23.24 3.27
N ALA A 192 27.56 23.22 2.32
CA ALA A 192 28.66 22.25 2.32
C ALA A 192 29.54 22.32 3.58
N LYS A 193 29.72 23.53 4.16
CA LYS A 193 30.50 23.69 5.38
C LYS A 193 29.73 23.14 6.57
N ARG A 194 28.44 23.46 6.67
CA ARG A 194 27.58 22.99 7.76
C ARG A 194 27.43 21.48 7.74
N PHE A 195 27.29 20.88 6.56
CA PHE A 195 27.31 19.42 6.40
C PHE A 195 28.62 18.84 6.91
N GLN A 196 29.77 19.41 6.53
CA GLN A 196 31.07 18.95 7.02
C GLN A 196 31.20 19.08 8.53
N ASP A 197 30.72 20.18 9.11
CA ASP A 197 30.73 20.38 10.57
C ASP A 197 29.84 19.33 11.26
N LEU A 198 28.64 19.05 10.72
CA LEU A 198 27.67 18.11 11.30
C LEU A 198 28.12 16.65 11.18
N TYR A 199 28.50 16.20 9.98
CA TYR A 199 28.78 14.80 9.67
C TYR A 199 30.28 14.45 9.70
N GLY A 200 31.17 15.43 9.83
CA GLY A 200 32.63 15.21 9.87
C GLY A 200 33.27 14.88 8.51
N VAL A 201 32.46 14.77 7.45
CA VAL A 201 32.88 14.42 6.09
C VAL A 201 32.40 15.48 5.09
N PRO A 202 33.13 15.72 3.97
CA PRO A 202 32.70 16.69 2.98
C PRO A 202 31.37 16.28 2.35
N MET A 203 30.51 17.25 2.04
CA MET A 203 29.25 17.00 1.34
C MET A 203 29.51 16.34 -0.03
N PRO A 204 28.84 15.22 -0.35
CA PRO A 204 28.97 14.58 -1.65
C PRO A 204 28.72 15.58 -2.80
N PRO A 205 29.53 15.57 -3.87
CA PRO A 205 29.40 16.55 -4.96
C PRO A 205 28.01 16.58 -5.60
N ALA A 206 27.38 15.42 -5.78
CA ALA A 206 26.02 15.32 -6.31
C ALA A 206 24.99 15.98 -5.38
N LEU A 207 25.04 15.68 -4.07
CA LEU A 207 24.16 16.29 -3.07
C LEU A 207 24.37 17.81 -2.99
N ARG A 208 25.61 18.27 -3.07
CA ARG A 208 25.93 19.70 -3.12
C ARG A 208 25.32 20.36 -4.36
N ALA A 209 25.53 19.77 -5.54
CA ALA A 209 24.99 20.30 -6.79
C ALA A 209 23.45 20.29 -6.81
N TRP A 210 22.82 19.28 -6.21
CA TRP A 210 21.39 19.24 -5.97
C TRP A 210 20.94 20.42 -5.08
N ASN A 211 21.54 20.58 -3.90
CA ASN A 211 21.19 21.67 -2.98
C ASN A 211 21.44 23.06 -3.59
N ASP A 212 22.54 23.24 -4.30
CA ASP A 212 22.87 24.50 -5.00
C ASP A 212 21.86 24.81 -6.10
N ALA A 213 21.36 23.80 -6.84
CA ALA A 213 20.35 23.96 -7.87
C ALA A 213 18.99 24.44 -7.32
N PHE A 214 18.66 24.09 -6.08
CA PHE A 214 17.38 24.43 -5.42
C PHE A 214 17.50 25.47 -4.32
N ALA A 215 18.68 26.09 -4.15
CA ALA A 215 18.89 27.15 -3.16
C ALA A 215 17.89 28.31 -3.34
N ASN A 216 17.45 28.57 -4.57
CA ASN A 216 16.57 29.69 -4.93
C ASN A 216 15.13 29.30 -5.30
N GLU A 217 14.82 28.03 -5.61
CA GLU A 217 13.49 27.61 -6.08
C GLU A 217 13.05 26.24 -5.51
N PRO A 218 11.84 26.10 -4.96
CA PRO A 218 11.49 24.92 -4.16
C PRO A 218 10.73 23.78 -4.90
N ALA A 219 10.48 23.84 -6.22
CA ALA A 219 9.62 22.83 -6.85
C ALA A 219 10.00 22.38 -8.28
N LEU A 220 10.12 21.07 -8.47
CA LEU A 220 10.08 20.36 -9.76
C LEU A 220 9.00 19.29 -9.70
N LEU A 221 8.11 19.17 -10.70
CA LEU A 221 6.97 18.21 -10.70
C LEU A 221 6.07 18.26 -9.45
N GLY A 222 5.96 19.42 -8.80
CA GLY A 222 5.27 19.51 -7.51
C GLY A 222 6.02 18.83 -6.36
N MET A 223 7.15 18.17 -6.62
CA MET A 223 8.06 17.70 -5.59
C MET A 223 8.61 18.91 -4.84
N ARG A 224 8.40 18.93 -3.53
CA ARG A 224 8.90 19.98 -2.64
C ARG A 224 10.30 19.59 -2.23
N VAL A 225 11.31 20.30 -2.72
CA VAL A 225 12.70 20.03 -2.35
C VAL A 225 12.85 20.30 -0.86
N THR A 226 13.23 19.26 -0.11
CA THR A 226 13.42 19.39 1.33
C THR A 226 14.65 20.26 1.53
N ARG A 227 14.44 21.46 2.08
CA ARG A 227 15.54 22.21 2.67
C ARG A 227 15.75 21.59 4.02
N ASP A 228 16.48 20.49 4.02
CA ASP A 228 16.85 19.86 5.28
C ASP A 228 17.72 20.89 5.99
N ALA A 229 17.11 21.49 7.00
CA ALA A 229 17.58 22.75 7.50
C ALA A 229 17.88 22.53 8.97
N ASP A 230 19.16 22.76 9.27
CA ASP A 230 19.77 22.58 10.57
C ASP A 230 19.01 23.38 11.63
N LEU A 231 18.65 22.72 12.73
CA LEU A 231 18.00 23.35 13.87
C LEU A 231 19.00 24.30 14.53
N VAL A 232 18.68 25.60 14.51
CA VAL A 232 19.48 26.61 15.22
C VAL A 232 19.08 26.64 16.69
N VAL A 233 19.56 25.65 17.44
CA VAL A 233 19.22 25.51 18.86
C VAL A 233 20.37 25.97 19.76
N GLU A 234 20.02 26.63 20.86
CA GLU A 234 20.93 26.81 21.98
C GLU A 234 20.96 25.49 22.77
N GLY A 235 22.00 24.67 22.59
CA GLY A 235 22.15 23.40 23.30
C GLY A 235 22.55 22.24 22.38
N ASN A 236 22.23 21.03 22.83
CA ASN A 236 22.50 19.79 22.10
C ASN A 236 21.50 19.61 20.94
N VAL A 237 21.99 19.53 19.71
CA VAL A 237 21.17 19.39 18.50
C VAL A 237 20.41 18.06 18.51
N ILE A 238 21.01 16.99 19.05
CA ILE A 238 20.39 15.66 19.10
C ILE A 238 19.15 15.68 20.01
N GLU A 239 19.24 16.33 21.16
CA GLU A 239 18.08 16.48 22.05
C GLU A 239 16.96 17.28 21.38
N ALA A 240 17.30 18.33 20.63
CA ALA A 240 16.30 19.10 19.89
C ALA A 240 15.63 18.28 18.78
N LEU A 241 16.39 17.43 18.07
CA LEU A 241 15.86 16.52 17.06
C LEU A 241 14.94 15.45 17.67
N ILE A 242 15.30 14.91 18.84
CA ILE A 242 14.46 13.98 19.61
C ILE A 242 13.16 14.66 20.04
N ARG A 243 13.25 15.89 20.57
CA ARG A 243 12.08 16.66 20.97
C ARG A 243 11.15 16.95 19.78
N GLU A 244 11.70 17.35 18.64
CA GLU A 244 10.90 17.56 17.42
C GLU A 244 10.20 16.26 16.97
N HIS A 245 10.87 15.11 17.09
CA HIS A 245 10.26 13.81 16.80
C HIS A 245 9.15 13.45 17.78
N GLN A 246 9.30 13.77 19.07
CA GLN A 246 8.26 13.55 20.08
C GLN A 246 7.05 14.47 19.87
N GLU A 247 7.27 15.72 19.46
CA GLU A 247 6.20 16.69 19.17
C GLU A 247 5.44 16.36 17.87
N ALA A 248 6.12 15.74 16.90
CA ALA A 248 5.53 15.30 15.64
C ALA A 248 6.19 14.02 15.13
N PRO A 249 5.76 12.84 15.66
CA PRO A 249 6.19 11.55 15.14
C PRO A 249 5.95 11.48 13.63
N CYS A 250 6.83 10.81 12.89
CA CYS A 250 6.86 10.76 11.42
C CYS A 250 7.22 12.06 10.67
N ARG A 251 7.29 13.23 11.34
CA ARG A 251 7.59 14.53 10.68
C ARG A 251 8.96 15.12 11.00
N SER A 252 9.73 14.51 11.91
CA SER A 252 11.10 14.95 12.23
C SER A 252 12.09 14.45 11.18
N ASP A 253 12.29 15.26 10.14
CA ASP A 253 13.23 14.99 9.04
C ASP A 253 14.65 14.79 9.56
N GLY A 254 15.07 15.59 10.54
CA GLY A 254 16.44 15.59 11.02
C GLY A 254 16.79 14.37 11.87
N LEU A 255 15.89 13.90 12.76
CA LEU A 255 16.15 12.67 13.52
C LEU A 255 16.13 11.45 12.60
N PHE A 256 15.15 11.39 11.69
CA PHE A 256 15.08 10.33 10.68
C PHE A 256 16.37 10.28 9.85
N ALA A 257 16.83 11.43 9.37
CA ALA A 257 18.05 11.52 8.57
C ALA A 257 19.30 11.06 9.35
N LEU A 258 19.36 11.44 10.63
CA LEU A 258 20.41 11.03 11.53
C LEU A 258 20.43 9.51 11.75
N VAL A 259 19.28 8.84 11.94
CA VAL A 259 19.27 7.41 12.29
C VAL A 259 19.38 6.49 11.07
N SER A 260 18.90 6.93 9.91
CA SER A 260 18.91 6.13 8.67
C SER A 260 20.18 6.33 7.85
N GLY A 261 20.91 7.43 8.05
CA GLY A 261 21.97 7.86 7.14
C GLY A 261 21.46 8.24 5.75
N LEU A 262 20.16 8.58 5.65
CA LEU A 262 19.53 9.10 4.45
C LEU A 262 19.22 10.59 4.63
N ILE A 263 19.49 11.41 3.63
CA ILE A 263 19.16 12.84 3.67
C ILE A 263 17.93 13.11 2.80
N PRO A 264 16.84 13.63 3.36
CA PRO A 264 15.70 14.11 2.59
C PRO A 264 16.12 15.10 1.51
N ILE A 265 15.82 14.78 0.25
CA ILE A 265 16.09 15.63 -0.92
C ILE A 265 14.81 16.22 -1.51
N GLY A 266 13.65 15.62 -1.22
CA GLY A 266 12.36 16.13 -1.67
C GLY A 266 11.19 15.31 -1.16
N THR A 267 9.98 15.85 -1.28
CA THR A 267 8.72 15.15 -0.98
C THR A 267 7.85 15.17 -2.22
N SER A 268 7.18 14.07 -2.55
CA SER A 268 6.22 13.98 -3.66
C SER A 268 5.14 15.05 -3.57
N SER A 269 4.48 15.32 -4.70
CA SER A 269 3.45 16.36 -4.80
C SER A 269 2.24 16.14 -3.88
N ASP A 270 1.90 14.87 -3.59
CA ASP A 270 0.85 14.46 -2.67
C ASP A 270 1.29 14.42 -1.19
N GLY A 271 2.58 14.64 -0.91
CA GLY A 271 3.14 14.59 0.43
C GLY A 271 3.29 13.19 1.02
N ARG A 272 2.96 12.10 0.29
CA ARG A 272 3.00 10.73 0.82
C ARG A 272 4.40 10.13 0.84
N LEU A 273 5.18 10.40 -0.20
CA LEU A 273 6.53 9.87 -0.36
C LEU A 273 7.57 10.96 -0.12
N ARG A 274 8.60 10.63 0.65
CA ARG A 274 9.77 11.46 0.84
C ARG A 274 10.98 10.80 0.19
N TYR A 275 11.56 11.46 -0.79
CA TYR A 275 12.78 10.99 -1.44
C TYR A 275 13.98 11.38 -0.59
N CYS A 276 14.82 10.40 -0.29
CA CYS A 276 16.01 10.57 0.52
C CYS A 276 17.23 10.02 -0.22
N ALA A 277 18.32 10.79 -0.28
CA ALA A 277 19.59 10.34 -0.83
C ALA A 277 20.43 9.67 0.27
N SER A 278 20.98 8.49 0.00
CA SER A 278 21.93 7.86 0.92
C SER A 278 23.23 8.67 1.00
N ILE A 279 23.68 8.95 2.23
CA ILE A 279 25.03 9.45 2.50
C ILE A 279 25.92 8.39 3.17
N CYS A 280 25.39 7.19 3.36
CA CYS A 280 26.15 6.03 3.81
C CYS A 280 27.06 5.57 2.68
N GLU A 281 28.37 5.77 2.84
CA GLU A 281 29.37 5.15 1.97
C GLU A 281 29.65 3.74 2.49
N ALA A 282 29.10 2.72 1.82
CA ALA A 282 29.73 1.40 1.92
C ALA A 282 31.14 1.55 1.29
N PRO A 283 32.22 1.11 1.97
CA PRO A 283 33.59 1.29 1.48
C PRO A 283 33.84 0.76 0.06
N GLU A 284 33.01 -0.19 -0.38
CA GLU A 284 33.12 -0.87 -1.66
C GLU A 284 32.25 -0.24 -2.77
N ALA A 285 31.27 0.58 -2.41
CA ALA A 285 30.40 1.29 -3.35
C ALA A 285 29.76 2.49 -2.64
N PRO A 286 30.30 3.72 -2.75
CA PRO A 286 29.60 4.91 -2.32
C PRO A 286 28.31 5.02 -3.12
N THR A 287 27.16 4.82 -2.46
CA THR A 287 25.85 4.89 -3.09
C THR A 287 25.17 6.17 -2.67
N ASP A 288 25.02 7.10 -3.61
CA ASP A 288 24.08 8.21 -3.55
C ASP A 288 22.70 7.79 -4.08
N ALA A 289 22.32 6.53 -3.86
CA ALA A 289 21.03 5.99 -4.27
C ALA A 289 19.89 6.76 -3.59
N VAL A 290 18.77 6.88 -4.28
CA VAL A 290 17.59 7.60 -3.79
C VAL A 290 16.53 6.60 -3.37
N TYR A 291 16.10 6.70 -2.12
CA TYR A 291 15.10 5.86 -1.50
C TYR A 291 13.82 6.66 -1.27
N PRO A 292 12.64 6.12 -1.60
CA PRO A 292 11.39 6.69 -1.15
C PRO A 292 11.09 6.18 0.27
N LEU A 293 10.75 7.11 1.15
CA LEU A 293 10.20 6.85 2.46
C LEU A 293 8.70 7.12 2.40
N ASN A 294 7.89 6.11 2.68
CA ASN A 294 6.46 6.30 2.86
C ASN A 294 6.21 6.86 4.26
N LEU A 295 5.62 8.06 4.33
CA LEU A 295 5.39 8.75 5.60
C LEU A 295 4.22 8.15 6.39
N SER A 296 3.39 7.31 5.78
CA SER A 296 2.22 6.70 6.44
C SER A 296 2.58 5.47 7.29
N ASP A 297 3.46 4.61 6.81
CA ASP A 297 3.88 3.36 7.46
C ASP A 297 5.32 3.42 8.01
N GLU A 298 6.00 4.56 7.80
CA GLU A 298 7.42 4.75 8.07
C GLU A 298 8.32 3.73 7.35
N ALA A 299 7.90 3.19 6.20
CA ALA A 299 8.68 2.21 5.47
C ALA A 299 9.60 2.86 4.43
N ILE A 300 10.89 2.49 4.47
CA ILE A 300 11.82 2.77 3.38
C ILE A 300 11.59 1.71 2.30
N GLN A 301 11.18 2.13 1.11
CA GLN A 301 11.03 1.20 -0.02
C GLN A 301 12.36 1.03 -0.74
N LEU A 302 12.39 0.09 -1.69
CA LEU A 302 13.54 -0.12 -2.57
C LEU A 302 13.98 1.18 -3.28
N PRO A 303 15.27 1.33 -3.57
CA PRO A 303 15.78 2.56 -4.16
C PRO A 303 15.15 2.80 -5.54
N VAL A 304 14.57 3.98 -5.72
CA VAL A 304 13.94 4.42 -6.98
C VAL A 304 14.96 4.94 -8.00
N ALA A 305 16.20 5.17 -7.59
CA ALA A 305 17.30 5.54 -8.48
C ALA A 305 18.65 5.05 -7.94
N ARG A 306 19.55 4.66 -8.85
CA ARG A 306 20.88 4.14 -8.47
C ARG A 306 21.81 5.20 -7.88
N THR A 307 21.62 6.43 -8.33
CA THR A 307 22.40 7.63 -7.98
C THR A 307 21.47 8.84 -7.93
N LEU A 308 21.91 9.90 -7.27
CA LEU A 308 21.18 11.16 -7.20
C LEU A 308 21.18 11.87 -8.57
N ASP A 309 22.22 11.62 -9.36
CA ASP A 309 22.34 12.01 -10.77
C ASP A 309 21.24 11.38 -11.64
N ASP A 310 21.03 10.06 -11.54
CA ASP A 310 19.99 9.33 -12.27
C ASP A 310 18.60 9.85 -11.87
N PHE A 311 18.36 10.07 -10.56
CA PHE A 311 17.11 10.65 -10.04
C PHE A 311 16.88 12.08 -10.57
N ALA A 312 17.90 12.94 -10.51
CA ALA A 312 17.82 14.32 -10.97
C ALA A 312 17.55 14.43 -12.47
N TYR A 313 18.16 13.54 -13.27
CA TYR A 313 17.89 13.44 -14.71
C TYR A 313 16.42 13.09 -14.95
N ALA A 314 15.90 12.08 -14.25
CA ALA A 314 14.52 11.63 -14.39
C ALA A 314 13.51 12.71 -13.98
N VAL A 315 13.70 13.35 -12.82
CA VAL A 315 12.83 14.45 -12.36
C VAL A 315 12.87 15.63 -13.32
N ALA A 316 14.06 15.99 -13.84
CA ALA A 316 14.18 17.06 -14.83
C ALA A 316 13.46 16.71 -16.13
N LEU A 317 13.58 15.47 -16.60
CA LEU A 317 12.94 14.98 -17.83
C LEU A 317 11.42 14.94 -17.69
N ALA A 318 10.89 14.36 -16.62
CA ALA A 318 9.45 14.34 -16.35
C ALA A 318 8.88 15.76 -16.20
N THR A 319 9.61 16.68 -15.55
CA THR A 319 9.18 18.10 -15.47
C THR A 319 9.12 18.72 -16.86
N ALA A 320 10.08 18.41 -17.70
CA ALA A 320 10.14 18.92 -19.06
C ALA A 320 9.04 18.34 -19.95
N ALA A 321 8.73 17.05 -19.78
CA ALA A 321 7.66 16.34 -20.49
C ALA A 321 6.28 16.89 -20.11
N SER A 322 5.95 16.97 -18.81
CA SER A 322 4.66 17.50 -18.31
C SER A 322 4.39 18.94 -18.74
N ARG A 323 5.45 19.70 -19.05
CA ARG A 323 5.36 21.09 -19.56
C ARG A 323 5.47 21.21 -21.07
N GLY A 324 5.51 20.10 -21.80
CA GLY A 324 5.68 20.08 -23.24
C GLY A 324 6.95 20.80 -23.71
N SER A 325 8.03 20.75 -22.92
CA SER A 325 9.31 21.41 -23.22
C SER A 325 10.31 20.50 -23.94
N VAL A 326 10.03 19.20 -24.00
CA VAL A 326 10.78 18.16 -24.73
C VAL A 326 9.85 17.58 -25.81
N SER A 327 10.37 17.32 -27.01
CA SER A 327 9.61 16.66 -28.07
C SER A 327 9.43 15.19 -27.77
N ALA A 328 8.39 14.56 -28.31
CA ALA A 328 8.20 13.14 -28.10
C ALA A 328 9.44 12.32 -28.54
N PRO A 329 10.09 12.59 -29.70
CA PRO A 329 11.37 11.93 -30.03
C PRO A 329 12.51 12.25 -29.05
N GLY A 330 12.59 13.49 -28.58
CA GLY A 330 13.56 13.89 -27.54
C GLY A 330 13.33 13.19 -26.21
N LEU A 331 12.05 12.98 -25.85
CA LEU A 331 11.60 12.31 -24.64
C LEU A 331 11.95 10.83 -24.71
N GLY A 332 11.62 10.15 -25.82
CA GLY A 332 11.99 8.75 -26.02
C GLY A 332 13.50 8.52 -25.97
N ALA A 333 14.29 9.37 -26.63
CA ALA A 333 15.75 9.27 -26.61
C ALA A 333 16.38 9.56 -25.24
N ALA A 334 15.76 10.43 -24.43
CA ALA A 334 16.18 10.72 -23.06
C ALA A 334 15.74 9.61 -22.09
N TYR A 335 14.54 9.07 -22.28
CA TYR A 335 13.97 7.97 -21.52
C TYR A 335 14.79 6.68 -21.67
N GLU A 336 15.20 6.33 -22.89
CA GLU A 336 16.07 5.16 -23.11
C GLU A 336 17.40 5.24 -22.35
N ARG A 337 17.89 6.43 -22.01
CA ARG A 337 19.11 6.59 -21.21
C ARG A 337 18.90 6.25 -19.74
N LEU A 338 17.65 6.31 -19.26
CA LEU A 338 17.23 5.95 -17.90
C LEU A 338 16.93 4.46 -17.74
N ARG A 339 16.92 3.68 -18.83
CA ARG A 339 16.63 2.24 -18.81
C ARG A 339 17.57 1.49 -17.86
N GLY A 340 17.00 0.78 -16.90
CA GLY A 340 17.72 0.06 -15.84
C GLY A 340 18.42 0.95 -14.80
N ARG A 341 18.08 2.25 -14.75
CA ARG A 341 18.69 3.24 -13.83
C ARG A 341 17.72 3.85 -12.81
N VAL A 342 16.43 3.81 -13.10
CA VAL A 342 15.39 4.36 -12.23
C VAL A 342 14.19 3.44 -12.23
N ASP A 343 13.60 3.27 -11.06
CA ASP A 343 12.33 2.57 -10.81
C ASP A 343 11.36 3.58 -10.19
N LEU A 344 10.98 4.57 -10.97
CA LEU A 344 10.22 5.72 -10.51
C LEU A 344 8.75 5.54 -10.86
N ARG A 345 8.02 4.69 -10.13
CA ARG A 345 6.59 4.44 -10.39
C ARG A 345 5.77 5.73 -10.59
N ALA A 346 5.88 6.73 -9.70
CA ALA A 346 5.04 7.93 -9.80
C ALA A 346 5.52 8.99 -10.84
N PRO A 347 6.83 9.33 -10.96
CA PRO A 347 7.27 10.25 -12.03
C PRO A 347 7.35 9.64 -13.43
N MET A 348 7.56 8.32 -13.55
CA MET A 348 7.72 7.66 -14.87
C MET A 348 6.39 7.44 -15.55
N THR A 349 5.30 7.19 -14.81
CA THR A 349 3.96 7.10 -15.41
C THR A 349 3.59 8.38 -16.17
N GLU A 350 4.03 9.56 -15.72
CA GLU A 350 3.81 10.81 -16.49
C GLU A 350 4.63 10.88 -17.79
N ILE A 351 5.85 10.34 -17.78
CA ILE A 351 6.69 10.25 -18.98
C ILE A 351 6.09 9.24 -19.96
N GLU A 352 5.72 8.06 -19.47
CA GLU A 352 5.13 6.97 -20.24
C GLU A 352 3.79 7.39 -20.86
N ALA A 353 2.93 8.07 -20.10
CA ALA A 353 1.67 8.62 -20.63
C ALA A 353 1.88 9.71 -21.71
N ALA A 354 3.04 10.35 -21.75
CA ALA A 354 3.39 11.33 -22.76
C ALA A 354 4.09 10.73 -24.00
N LEU A 355 4.49 9.45 -23.94
CA LEU A 355 5.05 8.71 -25.06
C LEU A 355 3.92 7.95 -25.76
N ASP A 356 3.87 8.05 -27.09
CA ASP A 356 2.92 7.30 -27.91
C ASP A 356 3.27 5.80 -27.87
N GLU A 357 2.27 4.91 -27.89
CA GLU A 357 2.47 3.45 -27.89
C GLU A 357 3.37 3.02 -29.07
N ASP A 358 3.21 3.67 -30.23
CA ASP A 358 4.02 3.48 -31.43
C ASP A 358 5.52 3.81 -31.23
N MET A 359 5.86 4.68 -30.27
CA MET A 359 7.24 5.10 -30.01
C MET A 359 7.93 4.30 -28.92
N LEU A 360 7.16 3.70 -28.02
CA LEU A 360 7.68 2.70 -27.10
C LEU A 360 7.99 1.41 -27.89
N GLY A 361 7.25 1.11 -28.95
CA GLY A 361 7.42 -0.15 -29.69
C GLY A 361 6.87 -1.32 -28.89
N GLU A 362 6.44 -2.37 -29.59
CA GLU A 362 5.74 -3.53 -29.00
C GLU A 362 6.56 -4.23 -27.89
N ASP A 363 7.87 -4.04 -27.83
CA ASP A 363 8.77 -4.58 -26.81
C ASP A 363 8.86 -3.72 -25.51
N ILE A 364 8.25 -2.53 -25.47
CA ILE A 364 8.33 -1.59 -24.32
C ILE A 364 6.95 -1.31 -23.71
N THR A 365 5.86 -1.48 -24.47
CA THR A 365 4.51 -1.48 -23.91
C THR A 365 4.34 -2.74 -23.06
N GLY A 366 4.43 -2.57 -21.74
CA GLY A 366 4.41 -3.67 -20.77
C GLY A 366 3.24 -4.63 -20.95
N ASP A 367 3.47 -5.88 -20.57
CA ASP A 367 2.42 -6.87 -20.36
C ASP A 367 1.30 -6.25 -19.50
N VAL A 368 0.06 -6.52 -19.89
CA VAL A 368 -1.18 -6.04 -19.25
C VAL A 368 -1.27 -6.49 -17.78
N ALA A 369 -0.39 -7.40 -17.35
CA ALA A 369 -0.16 -7.83 -15.97
C ALA A 369 0.73 -6.90 -15.10
N GLY A 370 1.29 -5.81 -15.65
CA GLY A 370 2.06 -4.84 -14.85
C GLY A 370 3.48 -5.28 -14.48
N ASP A 371 4.04 -6.25 -15.19
CA ASP A 371 5.39 -6.75 -14.92
C ASP A 371 6.42 -6.04 -15.82
N HIS A 372 7.00 -4.95 -15.31
CA HIS A 372 8.18 -4.29 -15.90
C HIS A 372 9.49 -5.14 -15.72
N ALA A 373 9.34 -6.45 -15.46
CA ALA A 373 10.28 -7.41 -14.86
C ALA A 373 11.70 -7.42 -15.44
N GLU A 374 11.89 -7.33 -16.76
CA GLU A 374 13.20 -7.67 -17.35
C GLU A 374 14.07 -6.47 -17.76
N GLY A 375 13.50 -5.27 -17.90
CA GLY A 375 14.21 -4.13 -18.51
C GLY A 375 14.50 -2.94 -17.62
N PHE A 376 13.65 -2.67 -16.62
CA PHE A 376 13.70 -1.43 -15.83
C PHE A 376 13.96 -1.65 -14.34
N HIS A 377 13.81 -2.86 -13.81
CA HIS A 377 14.12 -3.11 -12.41
C HIS A 377 15.61 -3.10 -12.16
N PHE A 378 16.02 -2.04 -11.48
CA PHE A 378 17.30 -1.98 -10.85
C PHE A 378 17.33 -2.91 -9.64
N ARG A 379 17.70 -4.19 -9.86
CA ARG A 379 18.03 -5.11 -8.76
C ARG A 379 19.44 -4.79 -8.26
N ARG A 380 19.57 -3.89 -7.28
CA ARG A 380 20.80 -3.79 -6.48
C ARG A 380 20.64 -4.66 -5.22
N PRO A 381 21.63 -5.50 -4.89
CA PRO A 381 21.64 -6.27 -3.64
C PRO A 381 21.93 -5.43 -2.37
N ASN A 382 22.06 -4.10 -2.46
CA ASN A 382 22.51 -3.29 -1.33
C ASN A 382 21.35 -2.88 -0.39
N SER A 383 21.24 -3.62 0.71
CA SER A 383 20.31 -3.45 1.85
C SER A 383 20.82 -2.53 2.97
N ALA A 384 21.97 -1.85 2.80
CA ALA A 384 22.62 -1.17 3.93
C ALA A 384 21.76 -0.05 4.59
N PRO A 385 21.07 0.85 3.84
CA PRO A 385 20.25 1.89 4.47
C PRO A 385 18.98 1.33 5.12
N THR A 386 18.36 0.31 4.53
CA THR A 386 17.21 -0.37 5.11
C THR A 386 17.62 -1.09 6.40
N TYR A 387 18.78 -1.74 6.42
CA TYR A 387 19.32 -2.39 7.63
C TYR A 387 19.39 -1.44 8.82
N PHE A 388 20.04 -0.27 8.69
CA PHE A 388 20.15 0.67 9.80
C PHE A 388 18.80 1.26 10.17
N PHE A 389 17.93 1.55 9.21
CA PHE A 389 16.62 2.10 9.50
C PHE A 389 15.74 1.13 10.30
N TYR A 390 15.54 -0.10 9.80
CA TYR A 390 14.74 -1.10 10.51
C TYR A 390 15.31 -1.39 11.89
N ARG A 391 16.65 -1.40 11.99
CA ARG A 391 17.34 -1.57 13.26
C ARG A 391 17.15 -0.40 14.23
N ASN A 392 16.96 0.83 13.75
CA ASN A 392 16.70 2.00 14.59
C ASN A 392 15.20 2.19 14.90
N ARG A 393 14.28 1.43 14.30
CA ARG A 393 12.83 1.64 14.49
C ARG A 393 12.40 1.53 15.95
N TRP A 394 12.94 0.57 16.69
CA TRP A 394 12.66 0.44 18.13
C TRP A 394 13.22 1.63 18.93
N LEU A 395 14.41 2.15 18.58
CA LEU A 395 14.96 3.35 19.21
C LEU A 395 14.09 4.58 18.94
N LEU A 396 13.63 4.79 17.70
CA LEU A 396 12.74 5.90 17.38
C LEU A 396 11.45 5.85 18.21
N ARG A 397 10.83 4.68 18.33
CA ARG A 397 9.63 4.50 19.17
C ARG A 397 9.90 4.73 20.65
N LEU A 398 11.02 4.22 21.17
CA LEU A 398 11.40 4.43 22.56
C LEU A 398 11.62 5.92 22.85
N LEU A 399 12.34 6.61 21.95
CA LEU A 399 12.61 8.04 22.06
C LEU A 399 11.37 8.91 21.83
N ALA A 400 10.34 8.39 21.15
CA ALA A 400 9.03 9.01 21.05
C ALA A 400 8.16 8.85 22.31
N GLY A 401 8.66 8.14 23.34
CA GLY A 401 7.91 7.86 24.57
C GLY A 401 6.95 6.68 24.44
N ASN A 402 7.20 5.76 23.50
CA ASN A 402 6.41 4.54 23.28
C ASN A 402 7.27 3.27 23.51
N PRO A 403 7.61 2.95 24.77
CA PRO A 403 8.48 1.82 25.10
C PRO A 403 7.86 0.46 24.75
N GLU A 404 6.54 0.30 24.81
CA GLU A 404 5.85 -0.94 24.45
C GLU A 404 5.91 -1.18 22.93
N GLY A 405 5.64 -0.14 22.14
CA GLY A 405 5.77 -0.19 20.69
C GLY A 405 7.21 -0.39 20.24
N ALA A 406 8.19 0.09 21.01
CA ALA A 406 9.60 -0.17 20.80
C ALA A 406 9.94 -1.65 21.04
N ALA A 407 9.48 -2.22 22.16
CA ALA A 407 9.69 -3.64 22.49
C ALA A 407 9.08 -4.57 21.43
N ALA A 408 7.90 -4.24 20.90
CA ALA A 408 7.24 -5.04 19.87
C ALA A 408 8.09 -5.21 18.59
N VAL A 409 8.82 -4.16 18.19
CA VAL A 409 9.67 -4.17 16.97
C VAL A 409 11.16 -4.35 17.28
N PHE A 410 11.51 -4.61 18.53
CA PHE A 410 12.87 -4.96 18.91
C PHE A 410 13.13 -6.42 18.59
N ASP A 411 14.26 -6.67 17.92
CA ASP A 411 14.77 -8.00 17.65
C ASP A 411 15.89 -8.31 18.65
N ALA A 412 15.65 -9.37 19.44
CA ALA A 412 16.52 -9.82 20.53
C ALA A 412 17.90 -10.29 20.04
N ASN A 413 18.03 -10.71 18.77
CA ASN A 413 19.31 -11.09 18.16
C ASN A 413 20.27 -9.89 18.07
N TYR A 414 19.78 -8.67 18.22
CA TYR A 414 20.59 -7.46 18.30
C TYR A 414 20.91 -6.99 19.72
N ALA A 415 20.43 -7.66 20.77
CA ALA A 415 20.74 -7.30 22.15
C ALA A 415 22.23 -7.54 22.48
N ALA A 416 22.81 -8.64 21.98
CA ALA A 416 24.21 -8.98 22.21
C ALA A 416 25.15 -8.21 21.26
N LEU A 417 26.13 -7.54 21.85
CA LEU A 417 27.25 -6.92 21.15
C LEU A 417 28.50 -7.75 21.44
N ASP A 418 28.93 -8.62 20.53
CA ASP A 418 30.19 -9.35 20.72
C ASP A 418 31.40 -8.41 20.50
N ASP A 419 32.59 -8.82 20.95
CA ASP A 419 33.81 -8.01 20.84
C ASP A 419 34.23 -7.74 19.39
N THR A 420 33.98 -8.68 18.47
CA THR A 420 34.31 -8.51 17.06
C THR A 420 33.40 -7.46 16.42
N ARG A 421 32.12 -7.46 16.76
CA ARG A 421 31.14 -6.46 16.36
C ARG A 421 31.45 -5.12 17.02
N PHE A 422 31.81 -5.09 18.30
CA PHE A 422 32.20 -3.86 18.99
C PHE A 422 33.41 -3.18 18.34
N GLU A 423 34.47 -3.93 18.00
CA GLU A 423 35.63 -3.37 17.30
C GLU A 423 35.29 -2.89 15.87
N ARG A 424 34.29 -3.48 15.21
CA ARG A 424 33.74 -2.93 13.94
C ARG A 424 32.98 -1.63 14.17
N VAL A 425 32.23 -1.50 15.27
CA VAL A 425 31.53 -0.27 15.64
C VAL A 425 32.53 0.86 15.86
N LEU A 426 33.58 0.63 16.64
CA LEU A 426 34.59 1.65 16.94
C LEU A 426 35.24 2.25 15.68
N LYS A 427 35.40 1.45 14.62
CA LYS A 427 35.97 1.89 13.35
C LYS A 427 35.05 2.80 12.53
N ASN A 428 33.75 2.83 12.85
CA ASN A 428 32.72 3.57 12.10
C ASN A 428 32.00 4.63 12.97
N LEU A 429 32.55 4.99 14.15
CA LEU A 429 31.97 6.04 15.02
C LEU A 429 32.13 7.47 14.46
N ASP A 430 32.89 7.64 13.40
CA ASP A 430 32.88 8.87 12.61
C ASP A 430 31.54 9.08 11.90
N GLN A 431 30.77 8.02 11.67
CA GLN A 431 29.42 8.06 11.12
C GLN A 431 28.37 8.34 12.22
N PRO A 432 27.59 9.43 12.12
CA PRO A 432 26.61 9.79 13.15
C PRO A 432 25.53 8.74 13.43
N TRP A 433 25.00 8.07 12.40
CA TRP A 433 23.95 7.04 12.55
C TRP A 433 24.47 5.81 13.31
N VAL A 434 25.73 5.40 13.06
CA VAL A 434 26.39 4.31 13.79
C VAL A 434 26.59 4.71 15.25
N THR A 435 27.08 5.93 15.49
CA THR A 435 27.27 6.47 16.84
C THR A 435 25.95 6.54 17.59
N PHE A 436 24.90 7.03 16.95
CA PHE A 436 23.57 7.17 17.52
C PHE A 436 23.05 5.82 17.99
N TYR A 437 22.97 4.85 17.08
CA TYR A 437 22.43 3.54 17.38
C TYR A 437 23.19 2.88 18.53
N TRP A 438 24.52 2.80 18.44
CA TRP A 438 25.31 2.02 19.40
C TRP A 438 25.52 2.70 20.74
N ALA A 439 25.56 4.04 20.80
CA ALA A 439 25.63 4.76 22.07
C ALA A 439 24.32 4.59 22.86
N PHE A 440 23.16 4.75 22.22
CA PHE A 440 21.87 4.51 22.87
C PHE A 440 21.65 3.04 23.21
N HIS A 441 22.04 2.11 22.32
CA HIS A 441 21.96 0.68 22.60
C HIS A 441 22.79 0.30 23.85
N CYS A 442 24.05 0.71 23.92
CA CYS A 442 24.90 0.45 25.10
C CYS A 442 24.33 1.09 26.38
N LEU A 443 23.73 2.29 26.28
CA LEU A 443 23.06 2.95 27.40
C LEU A 443 21.84 2.16 27.90
N ILE A 444 21.01 1.68 26.96
CA ILE A 444 19.75 1.01 27.27
C ILE A 444 20.02 -0.37 27.90
N PHE A 445 21.01 -1.10 27.38
CA PHE A 445 21.39 -2.44 27.87
C PHE A 445 22.49 -2.44 28.93
N ALA A 446 22.89 -1.26 29.45
CA ALA A 446 23.94 -1.10 30.46
C ALA A 446 25.26 -1.83 30.10
N ASP A 447 25.67 -1.72 28.83
CA ASP A 447 26.88 -2.37 28.33
C ASP A 447 28.13 -1.74 28.96
N ALA A 448 29.00 -2.57 29.55
CA ALA A 448 30.22 -2.11 30.22
C ALA A 448 31.21 -1.38 29.30
N ARG A 449 31.03 -1.47 27.97
CA ARG A 449 31.87 -0.81 26.98
C ARG A 449 31.38 0.58 26.58
N LEU A 450 30.26 1.06 27.14
CA LEU A 450 29.70 2.38 26.86
C LEU A 450 30.76 3.49 27.00
N ASP A 451 31.54 3.50 28.08
CA ASP A 451 32.57 4.53 28.31
C ASP A 451 33.63 4.58 27.20
N LYS A 452 34.07 3.41 26.72
CA LYS A 452 35.04 3.31 25.62
C LYS A 452 34.43 3.86 24.32
N LEU A 453 33.18 3.54 24.03
CA LEU A 453 32.45 4.05 22.87
C LEU A 453 32.31 5.57 22.94
N LEU A 454 31.83 6.11 24.08
CA LEU A 454 31.64 7.55 24.27
C LEU A 454 32.95 8.33 24.22
N ALA A 455 34.05 7.76 24.72
CA ALA A 455 35.38 8.36 24.63
C ALA A 455 35.81 8.51 23.17
N VAL A 456 35.70 7.46 22.36
CA VAL A 456 36.06 7.51 20.93
C VAL A 456 35.14 8.47 20.16
N ALA A 457 33.83 8.39 20.38
CA ALA A 457 32.86 9.27 19.72
C ALA A 457 33.00 10.76 20.11
N SER A 458 33.60 11.07 21.26
CA SER A 458 33.88 12.46 21.67
C SER A 458 35.02 13.10 20.85
N ASP A 459 35.89 12.28 20.26
CA ASP A 459 37.10 12.72 19.57
C ASP A 459 36.96 12.72 18.03
N VAL A 460 35.81 12.29 17.48
CA VAL A 460 35.61 12.26 16.03
C VAL A 460 35.31 13.66 15.45
N PRO A 461 35.58 13.90 14.14
CA PRO A 461 35.32 15.21 13.50
C PRO A 461 33.84 15.62 13.42
N SER A 462 32.92 14.66 13.40
CA SER A 462 31.46 14.86 13.35
C SER A 462 30.92 15.57 14.60
N GLN A 463 30.28 16.73 14.44
CA GLN A 463 29.57 17.39 15.55
C GLN A 463 28.43 16.53 16.07
N LEU A 464 27.66 15.88 15.20
CA LEU A 464 26.53 15.05 15.60
C LEU A 464 27.00 13.89 16.50
N SER A 465 28.09 13.20 16.13
CA SER A 465 28.65 12.11 16.94
C SER A 465 29.12 12.58 18.31
N ARG A 466 29.77 13.75 18.39
CA ARG A 466 30.19 14.34 19.67
C ARG A 466 29.01 14.73 20.55
N GLU A 467 27.96 15.29 19.96
CA GLU A 467 26.75 15.67 20.70
C GLU A 467 25.91 14.47 21.12
N ILE A 468 25.87 13.39 20.33
CA ILE A 468 25.33 12.10 20.76
C ILE A 468 26.10 11.61 21.98
N ALA A 469 27.43 11.61 21.91
CA ALA A 469 28.27 11.13 23.02
C ALA A 469 28.07 11.97 24.29
N ALA A 470 27.93 13.29 24.16
CA ALA A 470 27.65 14.18 25.28
C ALA A 470 26.27 13.90 25.91
N LEU A 471 25.21 13.79 25.07
CA LEU A 471 23.85 13.52 25.55
C LEU A 471 23.75 12.16 26.25
N VAL A 472 24.32 11.11 25.64
CA VAL A 472 24.30 9.76 26.21
C VAL A 472 25.10 9.68 27.51
N ARG A 473 26.20 10.45 27.64
CA ARG A 473 26.94 10.56 28.90
C ARG A 473 26.12 11.21 30.00
N GLU A 474 25.40 12.29 29.70
CA GLU A 474 24.51 12.93 30.69
C GLU A 474 23.43 11.97 31.19
N LEU A 475 22.83 11.18 30.29
CA LEU A 475 21.85 10.15 30.65
C LEU A 475 22.48 9.05 31.52
N ALA A 476 23.67 8.56 31.16
CA ALA A 476 24.42 7.58 31.94
C ALA A 476 24.80 8.10 33.35
N ASP A 477 25.08 9.41 33.47
CA ASP A 477 25.40 10.09 34.73
C ASP A 477 24.15 10.40 35.59
N GLY A 478 22.96 9.93 35.18
CA GLY A 478 21.73 9.98 35.97
C GLY A 478 20.74 11.07 35.57
N ARG A 479 20.91 11.73 34.43
CA ARG A 479 19.88 12.62 33.86
C ARG A 479 18.64 11.79 33.50
N ARG A 480 17.48 12.16 34.04
CA ARG A 480 16.21 11.45 33.81
C ARG A 480 15.37 12.00 32.67
N THR A 481 15.53 13.27 32.31
CA THR A 481 14.67 13.92 31.30
C THR A 481 15.30 13.87 29.91
N LEU A 482 14.53 13.50 28.89
CA LEU A 482 14.95 13.50 27.48
C LEU A 482 13.84 14.05 26.56
N GLY A 483 13.99 15.31 26.13
CA GLY A 483 12.95 16.00 25.37
C GLY A 483 11.67 16.16 26.19
N LEU A 484 10.58 15.51 25.78
CA LEU A 484 9.28 15.44 26.44
C LEU A 484 9.14 14.24 27.39
N ILE A 485 10.13 13.34 27.45
CA ILE A 485 10.13 12.22 28.40
C ILE A 485 10.66 12.72 29.74
N ASP A 486 9.81 12.75 30.76
CA ASP A 486 10.16 13.23 32.11
C ASP A 486 11.04 12.23 32.90
N ASP A 487 10.86 10.92 32.66
CA ASP A 487 11.62 9.84 33.31
C ASP A 487 12.01 8.76 32.29
N PHE A 488 13.18 8.96 31.66
CA PHE A 488 13.74 8.06 30.65
C PHE A 488 14.17 6.71 31.23
N GLU A 489 14.55 6.65 32.51
CA GLU A 489 14.84 5.38 33.17
C GLU A 489 13.57 4.55 33.32
N MET A 490 12.43 5.16 33.68
CA MET A 490 11.15 4.48 33.67
C MET A 490 10.77 3.94 32.28
N ALA A 491 11.01 4.72 31.21
CA ALA A 491 10.76 4.25 29.85
C ALA A 491 11.65 3.05 29.46
N LYS A 492 12.92 3.04 29.89
CA LYS A 492 13.82 1.89 29.73
C LYS A 492 13.32 0.65 30.48
N ASP A 493 12.88 0.83 31.73
CA ASP A 493 12.37 -0.28 32.54
C ASP A 493 11.13 -0.93 31.89
N VAL A 494 10.19 -0.11 31.41
CA VAL A 494 9.00 -0.59 30.68
C VAL A 494 9.39 -1.32 29.40
N PHE A 495 10.36 -0.80 28.64
CA PHE A 495 10.88 -1.47 27.45
C PHE A 495 11.47 -2.84 27.78
N HIS A 496 12.34 -2.93 28.80
CA HIS A 496 12.95 -4.19 29.22
C HIS A 496 11.93 -5.20 29.74
N GLU A 497 10.92 -4.74 30.49
CA GLU A 497 9.82 -5.61 30.93
C GLU A 497 9.09 -6.22 29.74
N HIS A 498 8.79 -5.43 28.71
CA HIS A 498 8.10 -5.93 27.51
C HIS A 498 8.99 -6.82 26.64
N VAL A 499 10.29 -6.50 26.50
CA VAL A 499 11.23 -7.37 25.78
C VAL A 499 11.40 -8.70 26.50
N ALA A 500 11.49 -8.70 27.84
CA ALA A 500 11.60 -9.93 28.63
C ALA A 500 10.31 -10.79 28.60
N ASN A 501 9.16 -10.15 28.38
CA ASN A 501 7.87 -10.81 28.24
C ASN A 501 7.50 -11.12 26.79
N LYS A 502 8.30 -10.69 25.81
CA LYS A 502 8.06 -11.02 24.40
C LYS A 502 8.20 -12.54 24.30
N PRO A 503 7.16 -13.27 23.84
CA PRO A 503 7.32 -14.70 23.61
C PRO A 503 8.51 -14.86 22.66
N ASP A 504 9.39 -15.84 22.93
CA ASP A 504 10.48 -16.17 22.01
C ASP A 504 9.82 -16.36 20.63
N GLU A 505 9.97 -15.36 19.75
CA GLU A 505 9.51 -15.44 18.36
C GLU A 505 10.43 -16.49 17.75
N GLU A 506 9.91 -17.71 17.65
CA GLU A 506 10.63 -18.83 17.09
C GLU A 506 10.96 -18.46 15.65
N ASP A 507 12.24 -18.18 15.38
CA ASP A 507 12.76 -17.69 14.09
C ASP A 507 12.10 -18.44 12.90
N ASP A 508 11.13 -17.80 12.25
CA ASP A 508 10.57 -18.22 10.96
C ASP A 508 11.47 -17.74 9.80
N GLU A 509 12.79 -17.65 10.03
CA GLU A 509 13.79 -17.37 9.01
C GLU A 509 14.07 -18.64 8.19
N ASP A 510 13.22 -18.98 7.22
CA ASP A 510 13.59 -20.02 6.23
C ASP A 510 12.90 -19.86 4.84
N GLU A 511 12.26 -18.74 4.49
CA GLU A 511 11.68 -18.54 3.14
C GLU A 511 12.27 -17.42 2.27
N ASP A 512 13.27 -16.63 2.72
CA ASP A 512 13.83 -15.53 1.90
C ASP A 512 15.37 -15.46 1.78
N GLU A 513 16.11 -16.51 2.16
CA GLU A 513 17.55 -16.60 1.82
C GLU A 513 17.79 -17.06 0.37
N GLY A 514 17.43 -16.20 -0.57
CA GLY A 514 17.86 -16.30 -1.97
C GLY A 514 19.32 -15.88 -2.15
N ASP A 515 20.21 -16.88 -2.23
CA ASP A 515 21.54 -16.86 -2.88
C ASP A 515 22.40 -15.59 -2.63
N HIS A 516 23.02 -15.50 -1.45
CA HIS A 516 24.14 -14.61 -1.20
C HIS A 516 25.46 -15.33 -1.48
N GLY A 517 25.99 -15.10 -2.69
CA GLY A 517 27.22 -15.70 -3.20
C GLY A 517 28.44 -15.51 -2.29
N THR A 518 29.01 -16.64 -1.89
CA THR A 518 30.32 -16.75 -1.24
C THR A 518 31.45 -16.37 -2.20
N THR A 519 32.36 -15.49 -1.76
CA THR A 519 33.67 -15.31 -2.41
C THR A 519 34.76 -15.99 -1.57
N SER A 520 35.48 -16.92 -2.20
CA SER A 520 36.54 -17.75 -1.62
C SER A 520 37.93 -17.29 -2.07
N ALA A 521 38.91 -17.26 -1.15
CA ALA A 521 40.23 -17.95 -1.28
C ALA A 521 41.14 -17.75 -0.04
N ILE A 522 41.70 -18.87 0.44
CA ILE A 522 42.49 -19.13 1.67
C ILE A 522 44.01 -18.82 1.45
N PRO A 523 44.92 -18.86 2.46
CA PRO A 523 45.56 -20.15 2.79
C PRO A 523 45.95 -20.41 4.29
N SER A 524 45.54 -21.59 4.75
CA SER A 524 46.27 -22.61 5.53
C SER A 524 46.98 -22.32 6.88
N ARG A 525 46.48 -23.04 7.90
CA ARG A 525 47.18 -23.88 8.90
C ARG A 525 48.07 -23.24 9.99
N SER A 526 47.62 -23.38 11.24
CA SER A 526 48.41 -24.03 12.30
C SER A 526 47.48 -24.62 13.36
N GLU A 527 47.64 -25.93 13.57
CA GLU A 527 47.02 -26.76 14.59
C GLU A 527 47.40 -26.27 16.01
N VAL A 528 46.41 -26.12 16.90
CA VAL A 528 46.60 -26.13 18.35
C VAL A 528 45.44 -26.96 18.93
N GLU A 529 45.79 -28.09 19.52
CA GLU A 529 44.90 -28.98 20.29
C GLU A 529 44.33 -28.23 21.51
N PRO A 530 43.08 -28.45 21.93
CA PRO A 530 42.64 -28.02 23.24
C PRO A 530 43.09 -29.03 24.30
N ASP A 531 43.84 -28.54 25.28
CA ASP A 531 44.08 -29.23 26.54
C ASP A 531 42.73 -29.46 27.25
N ASP A 532 42.45 -30.75 27.50
CA ASP A 532 41.54 -31.21 28.54
C ASP A 532 42.10 -30.78 29.90
N ASP A 533 41.41 -29.89 30.61
CA ASP A 533 41.33 -29.84 32.08
C ASP A 533 40.42 -28.67 32.52
N ASP A 534 39.58 -28.92 33.54
CA ASP A 534 38.70 -27.99 34.29
C ASP A 534 37.24 -27.76 33.83
N ILE A 535 36.38 -28.79 33.98
CA ILE A 535 35.02 -28.61 34.53
C ILE A 535 34.70 -29.73 35.51
N ASP A 536 35.17 -29.55 36.75
CA ASP A 536 34.72 -30.32 37.92
C ASP A 536 34.45 -29.32 39.06
N ALA A 537 33.43 -28.47 38.87
CA ALA A 537 32.92 -27.56 39.91
C ALA A 537 31.53 -27.00 39.58
N ALA A 538 30.45 -27.74 39.93
CA ALA A 538 29.21 -27.21 40.54
C ALA A 538 28.05 -28.24 40.52
N VAL A 539 28.08 -29.24 41.40
CA VAL A 539 26.91 -30.07 41.78
C VAL A 539 26.53 -29.78 43.23
N ALA A 540 26.21 -28.53 43.57
CA ALA A 540 25.79 -28.21 44.93
C ALA A 540 24.86 -27.01 45.00
N LEU A 541 23.59 -27.18 44.62
CA LEU A 541 22.50 -26.31 45.10
C LEU A 541 21.12 -26.86 44.74
N LEU A 542 20.72 -28.00 45.34
CA LEU A 542 19.31 -28.28 45.63
C LEU A 542 19.24 -28.98 46.99
N GLY A 543 18.92 -28.20 48.01
CA GLY A 543 18.55 -28.71 49.34
C GLY A 543 17.23 -29.46 49.24
N VAL A 544 17.27 -30.74 49.58
CA VAL A 544 16.10 -31.56 49.85
C VAL A 544 15.96 -31.63 51.36
N ASP A 545 14.82 -31.19 51.89
CA ASP A 545 14.46 -31.40 53.29
C ASP A 545 13.67 -32.71 53.46
N ASP A 546 13.86 -33.33 54.62
CA ASP A 546 13.66 -34.75 54.93
C ASP A 546 12.21 -35.25 55.13
N ASP A 547 11.16 -34.43 54.97
CA ASP A 547 9.82 -34.81 55.49
C ASP A 547 8.73 -34.97 54.43
N GLY A 548 9.05 -35.66 53.32
CA GLY A 548 8.14 -36.02 52.23
C GLY A 548 6.69 -36.31 52.66
N THR A 549 5.84 -35.27 52.64
CA THR A 549 4.39 -35.39 52.84
C THR A 549 3.65 -34.19 52.26
N ALA A 550 2.98 -34.38 51.12
CA ALA A 550 2.02 -33.43 50.58
C ALA A 550 0.70 -33.52 51.39
N LYS A 551 0.31 -32.40 52.01
CA LYS A 551 -0.96 -32.26 52.72
C LYS A 551 -2.00 -31.64 51.80
N VAL A 552 -3.01 -32.45 51.49
CA VAL A 552 -4.24 -32.13 50.77
C VAL A 552 -5.16 -31.23 51.61
N CYS A 553 -5.66 -30.16 51.01
CA CYS A 553 -6.95 -29.50 51.28
C CYS A 553 -7.50 -29.16 49.87
N ALA A 554 -8.55 -29.78 49.31
CA ALA A 554 -9.90 -30.05 49.79
C ALA A 554 -10.63 -28.78 50.25
N ASP A 555 -11.06 -27.95 49.30
CA ASP A 555 -12.36 -27.28 49.34
C ASP A 555 -12.78 -26.77 47.95
N ALA A 556 -14.10 -26.84 47.69
CA ALA A 556 -14.85 -26.34 46.51
C ALA A 556 -15.35 -27.39 45.48
N ALA A 557 -16.09 -28.39 45.96
CA ALA A 557 -17.07 -29.13 45.15
C ALA A 557 -18.48 -28.98 45.76
N ALA A 558 -19.18 -27.90 45.46
CA ALA A 558 -20.64 -27.81 45.60
C ALA A 558 -21.21 -26.55 44.93
N ARG A 559 -21.64 -26.69 43.66
CA ARG A 559 -22.86 -26.09 43.10
C ARG A 559 -23.06 -26.57 41.67
N GLY A 560 -23.86 -27.63 41.53
CA GLY A 560 -24.52 -27.95 40.28
C GLY A 560 -25.81 -27.17 40.14
N ALA A 561 -26.14 -26.75 38.92
CA ALA A 561 -27.35 -27.17 38.20
C ALA A 561 -27.65 -26.24 37.01
N SER A 562 -27.52 -26.82 35.81
CA SER A 562 -28.45 -26.71 34.66
C SER A 562 -29.29 -25.43 34.53
N ALA A 563 -28.87 -24.57 33.60
CA ALA A 563 -29.79 -23.79 32.79
C ALA A 563 -29.37 -23.92 31.32
N LYS A 564 -30.34 -24.16 30.42
CA LYS A 564 -30.12 -24.18 28.96
C LYS A 564 -29.46 -22.86 28.53
N PRO A 565 -28.55 -22.85 27.54
CA PRO A 565 -28.05 -21.59 26.99
C PRO A 565 -29.21 -20.91 26.24
N GLY A 566 -29.82 -19.92 26.87
CA GLY A 566 -30.56 -18.89 26.18
C GLY A 566 -29.56 -17.92 25.55
N ALA A 567 -29.93 -17.29 24.43
CA ALA A 567 -29.14 -16.28 23.76
C ALA A 567 -28.52 -15.31 24.78
N LEU A 568 -27.18 -15.22 24.79
CA LEU A 568 -26.43 -14.29 25.62
C LEU A 568 -26.78 -12.87 25.18
N ALA A 569 -27.66 -12.21 25.93
CA ALA A 569 -28.01 -10.82 25.72
C ALA A 569 -26.88 -9.93 26.23
N ILE A 570 -26.33 -9.09 25.35
CA ILE A 570 -25.37 -8.05 25.71
C ILE A 570 -26.03 -7.04 26.66
N PRO A 571 -25.39 -6.65 27.80
CA PRO A 571 -25.94 -5.67 28.73
C PRO A 571 -26.35 -4.35 28.04
N PRO A 572 -27.44 -3.70 28.48
CA PRO A 572 -27.93 -2.44 27.90
C PRO A 572 -26.99 -1.23 28.11
N GLU A 573 -25.90 -1.42 28.87
CA GLU A 573 -25.02 -0.37 29.39
C GLU A 573 -23.83 -0.05 28.48
N LEU A 574 -23.64 -0.79 27.38
CA LEU A 574 -22.51 -0.67 26.44
C LEU A 574 -22.59 0.55 25.50
N ALA A 575 -22.89 1.74 26.02
CA ALA A 575 -22.91 2.97 25.23
C ALA A 575 -21.53 3.65 25.10
N ALA A 576 -20.54 3.25 25.92
CA ALA A 576 -19.21 3.81 25.91
C ALA A 576 -18.22 2.89 25.17
N GLU A 577 -17.33 3.48 24.38
CA GLU A 577 -16.30 2.80 23.57
C GLU A 577 -15.50 1.75 24.36
N GLY A 578 -15.02 2.09 25.56
CA GLY A 578 -14.28 1.17 26.42
C GLY A 578 -15.08 -0.05 26.92
N ALA A 579 -16.41 0.04 26.96
CA ALA A 579 -17.26 -1.07 27.36
C ALA A 579 -17.46 -2.08 26.21
N VAL A 580 -17.45 -1.61 24.96
CA VAL A 580 -17.50 -2.46 23.75
C VAL A 580 -16.20 -3.24 23.59
N ILE A 581 -15.06 -2.61 23.83
CA ILE A 581 -13.73 -3.25 23.80
C ILE A 581 -13.61 -4.32 24.89
N ALA A 582 -13.95 -3.98 26.14
CA ALA A 582 -13.88 -4.93 27.26
C ALA A 582 -14.80 -6.15 27.06
N TRP A 583 -15.98 -5.94 26.45
CA TRP A 583 -16.88 -7.03 26.07
C TRP A 583 -16.30 -7.89 24.94
N ALA A 584 -15.73 -7.27 23.89
CA ALA A 584 -15.16 -7.99 22.75
C ALA A 584 -13.96 -8.86 23.16
N GLN A 585 -13.07 -8.34 24.00
CA GLN A 585 -11.96 -9.11 24.58
C GLN A 585 -12.47 -10.31 25.39
N ALA A 586 -13.54 -10.13 26.18
CA ALA A 586 -14.15 -11.23 26.94
C ALA A 586 -14.79 -12.31 26.06
N GLU A 587 -15.18 -11.96 24.83
CA GLU A 587 -15.75 -12.86 23.82
C GLU A 587 -14.69 -13.42 22.85
N GLY A 588 -13.40 -13.11 23.06
CA GLY A 588 -12.29 -13.61 22.26
C GLY A 588 -12.03 -12.82 20.97
N TYR A 589 -12.61 -11.63 20.80
CA TYR A 589 -12.28 -10.73 19.70
C TYR A 589 -11.24 -9.72 20.16
N SER A 590 -9.96 -10.04 19.94
CA SER A 590 -8.85 -9.11 20.09
C SER A 590 -8.28 -8.73 18.72
N ARG A 591 -7.51 -7.65 18.70
CA ARG A 591 -6.75 -7.24 17.51
C ARG A 591 -5.80 -8.34 17.03
N GLU A 592 -5.21 -9.12 17.95
CA GLU A 592 -4.32 -10.24 17.59
C GLU A 592 -5.10 -11.39 16.93
N ASN A 593 -6.35 -11.65 17.37
CA ASN A 593 -7.16 -12.76 16.84
C ASN A 593 -7.77 -12.47 15.47
N LEU A 594 -7.94 -11.19 15.12
CA LEU A 594 -8.57 -10.76 13.86
C LEU A 594 -7.60 -10.03 12.92
N LEU A 595 -6.34 -9.87 13.30
CA LEU A 595 -5.29 -9.17 12.54
C LEU A 595 -5.69 -7.73 12.15
N LEU A 596 -6.25 -6.99 13.11
CA LEU A 596 -6.68 -5.59 12.91
C LEU A 596 -5.78 -4.62 13.67
N GLU A 597 -5.70 -3.35 13.23
CA GLU A 597 -4.80 -2.36 13.84
C GLU A 597 -5.36 -1.80 15.16
N HIS A 598 -6.68 -1.71 15.29
CA HIS A 598 -7.35 -1.14 16.47
C HIS A 598 -8.34 -2.09 17.15
N GLU A 599 -8.37 -2.07 18.49
CA GLU A 599 -9.27 -2.91 19.28
C GLU A 599 -10.75 -2.59 19.07
N LEU A 600 -11.08 -1.32 18.81
CA LEU A 600 -12.44 -0.91 18.47
C LEU A 600 -12.89 -1.52 17.13
N GLU A 601 -11.98 -1.62 16.16
CA GLU A 601 -12.26 -2.25 14.85
C GLU A 601 -12.45 -3.74 15.00
N ALA A 602 -11.62 -4.41 15.81
CA ALA A 602 -11.78 -5.83 16.12
C ALA A 602 -13.10 -6.13 16.84
N ALA A 603 -13.46 -5.28 17.80
CA ALA A 603 -14.75 -5.37 18.48
C ALA A 603 -15.92 -5.12 17.51
N ALA A 604 -15.81 -4.11 16.65
CA ALA A 604 -16.83 -3.76 15.67
C ALA A 604 -16.99 -4.84 14.59
N LEU A 605 -15.90 -5.40 14.07
CA LEU A 605 -15.93 -6.51 13.12
C LEU A 605 -16.49 -7.78 13.77
N GLY A 606 -16.13 -8.08 15.01
CA GLY A 606 -16.73 -9.19 15.77
C GLY A 606 -18.25 -9.03 15.94
N LEU A 607 -18.71 -7.82 16.23
CA LEU A 607 -20.15 -7.48 16.26
C LEU A 607 -20.80 -7.59 14.87
N ALA A 608 -20.11 -7.15 13.81
CA ALA A 608 -20.60 -7.25 12.43
C ALA A 608 -20.73 -8.71 11.97
N LEU A 609 -19.75 -9.56 12.26
CA LEU A 609 -19.77 -10.98 11.89
C LEU A 609 -20.86 -11.77 12.64
N ARG A 610 -21.15 -11.41 13.91
CA ARG A 610 -22.32 -11.92 14.65
C ARG A 610 -23.64 -11.26 14.24
N GLY A 611 -23.54 -10.21 13.43
CA GLY A 611 -24.54 -9.17 13.18
C GLY A 611 -25.39 -8.84 14.40
N ASP A 612 -24.74 -8.34 15.44
CA ASP A 612 -25.48 -7.72 16.52
C ASP A 612 -26.03 -6.35 16.04
N PRO A 613 -27.34 -6.05 16.14
CA PRO A 613 -27.91 -4.78 15.71
C PRO A 613 -27.31 -3.54 16.40
N LYS A 614 -26.57 -3.71 17.51
CA LYS A 614 -25.84 -2.62 18.17
C LYS A 614 -24.65 -2.12 17.34
N ILE A 615 -24.11 -2.93 16.42
CA ILE A 615 -23.05 -2.51 15.48
C ILE A 615 -23.48 -1.28 14.67
N LEU A 616 -24.79 -1.13 14.44
CA LEU A 616 -25.35 -0.03 13.67
C LEU A 616 -25.12 1.33 14.32
N ARG A 617 -25.04 1.40 15.65
CA ARG A 617 -24.69 2.64 16.36
C ARG A 617 -23.21 2.97 16.23
N VAL A 618 -22.36 1.94 16.29
CA VAL A 618 -20.91 2.07 16.12
C VAL A 618 -20.60 2.49 14.69
N ILE A 619 -21.14 1.78 13.68
CA ILE A 619 -21.02 2.14 12.26
C ILE A 619 -21.55 3.56 12.01
N SER A 620 -22.72 3.93 12.55
CA SER A 620 -23.26 5.29 12.36
C SER A 620 -22.37 6.37 12.98
N THR A 621 -21.76 6.11 14.14
CA THR A 621 -20.85 7.07 14.79
C THR A 621 -19.54 7.15 14.00
N LEU A 622 -19.01 6.00 13.57
CA LEU A 622 -17.84 5.93 12.72
C LEU A 622 -18.07 6.63 11.38
N PHE A 623 -19.25 6.57 10.76
CA PHE A 623 -19.50 7.36 9.55
C PHE A 623 -19.45 8.88 9.77
N ASP A 624 -19.70 9.34 11.00
CA ASP A 624 -19.56 10.76 11.36
C ASP A 624 -18.10 11.14 11.61
N ASP A 625 -17.30 10.25 12.19
CA ASP A 625 -15.90 10.49 12.58
C ASP A 625 -14.87 10.06 11.52
N ASP A 626 -15.02 8.87 10.94
CA ASP A 626 -14.22 8.25 9.86
C ASP A 626 -15.11 7.43 8.88
N PRO A 627 -15.60 8.06 7.80
CA PRO A 627 -16.48 7.41 6.82
C PRO A 627 -15.88 6.19 6.11
N SER A 628 -14.55 6.12 5.96
CA SER A 628 -13.89 4.98 5.31
C SER A 628 -13.96 3.76 6.21
N LEU A 629 -13.65 3.92 7.50
CA LEU A 629 -13.73 2.84 8.46
C LEU A 629 -15.17 2.36 8.70
N GLY A 630 -16.11 3.31 8.73
CA GLY A 630 -17.54 3.01 8.77
C GLY A 630 -17.99 2.10 7.62
N TRP A 631 -17.48 2.33 6.40
CA TRP A 631 -17.74 1.50 5.22
C TRP A 631 -17.12 0.12 5.31
N THR A 632 -15.83 0.03 5.68
CA THR A 632 -15.11 -1.24 5.87
C THR A 632 -15.83 -2.18 6.84
N LEU A 633 -16.41 -1.64 7.91
CA LEU A 633 -17.17 -2.43 8.89
C LEU A 633 -18.60 -2.75 8.44
N LEU A 634 -19.19 -1.90 7.60
CA LEU A 634 -20.54 -2.10 7.06
C LEU A 634 -20.54 -3.16 5.93
N ALA A 635 -19.49 -3.26 5.12
CA ALA A 635 -19.45 -4.16 3.96
C ALA A 635 -19.66 -5.65 4.34
N PRO A 636 -18.92 -6.25 5.30
CA PRO A 636 -19.16 -7.63 5.75
C PRO A 636 -20.55 -7.82 6.37
N TRP A 637 -21.08 -6.78 7.03
CA TRP A 637 -22.41 -6.83 7.63
C TRP A 637 -23.51 -6.85 6.56
N LEU A 638 -23.38 -5.98 5.55
CA LEU A 638 -24.26 -5.95 4.38
C LEU A 638 -24.26 -7.29 3.64
N GLU A 639 -23.11 -7.95 3.57
CA GLU A 639 -22.96 -9.26 2.94
C GLU A 639 -23.78 -10.36 3.64
N SER A 640 -24.19 -10.21 4.89
CA SER A 640 -25.08 -11.18 5.54
C SER A 640 -26.55 -10.87 5.18
N ASP A 641 -27.27 -11.83 4.57
CA ASP A 641 -28.68 -11.70 4.15
C ASP A 641 -29.60 -11.64 5.38
N ARG A 642 -29.80 -10.43 5.92
CA ARG A 642 -30.46 -10.23 7.19
C ARG A 642 -31.72 -9.37 7.10
N GLY A 643 -32.76 -9.83 7.80
CA GLY A 643 -34.02 -9.08 7.91
C GLY A 643 -33.94 -7.81 8.75
N ASP A 644 -32.84 -7.59 9.49
CA ASP A 644 -32.60 -6.40 10.32
C ASP A 644 -32.05 -5.20 9.51
N LEU A 645 -31.62 -5.39 8.26
CA LEU A 645 -31.24 -4.30 7.34
C LEU A 645 -32.36 -3.27 7.17
N ALA A 646 -33.63 -3.69 7.28
CA ALA A 646 -34.78 -2.78 7.24
C ALA A 646 -34.76 -1.74 8.39
N ALA A 647 -34.10 -2.05 9.51
CA ALA A 647 -33.94 -1.13 10.63
C ALA A 647 -32.93 0.00 10.34
N LEU A 648 -31.99 -0.21 9.41
CA LEU A 648 -31.09 0.83 8.92
C LEU A 648 -31.70 1.73 7.84
N ALA A 649 -32.79 1.32 7.20
CA ALA A 649 -33.38 2.07 6.09
C ALA A 649 -33.69 3.55 6.43
N PRO A 650 -34.09 3.94 7.66
CA PRO A 650 -34.19 5.36 8.03
C PRO A 650 -32.83 6.07 8.00
N THR A 651 -31.82 5.54 8.69
CA THR A 651 -30.46 6.10 8.75
C THR A 651 -29.81 6.16 7.37
N ALA A 652 -29.99 5.13 6.55
CA ALA A 652 -29.49 5.09 5.17
C ALA A 652 -30.12 6.17 4.27
N ARG A 653 -31.38 6.55 4.51
CA ARG A 653 -32.00 7.70 3.82
C ARG A 653 -31.42 9.01 4.29
N ASP A 654 -31.03 9.12 5.56
CA ASP A 654 -30.39 10.32 6.09
C ASP A 654 -28.97 10.46 5.54
N TRP A 655 -28.19 9.37 5.50
CA TRP A 655 -26.88 9.32 4.84
C TRP A 655 -26.93 9.75 3.38
N LEU A 656 -27.93 9.30 2.62
CA LEU A 656 -28.11 9.71 1.22
C LEU A 656 -28.48 11.19 1.04
N ASN A 657 -29.04 11.85 2.06
CA ASN A 657 -29.39 13.26 1.97
C ASN A 657 -28.26 14.20 2.40
N ASP A 658 -27.16 13.65 2.93
CA ASP A 658 -25.97 14.41 3.27
C ASP A 658 -25.39 15.06 2.01
N ARG A 659 -25.01 16.33 2.05
CA ARG A 659 -24.51 17.08 0.88
C ARG A 659 -23.12 17.67 1.10
N ASP A 660 -22.47 17.31 2.21
CA ASP A 660 -21.17 17.84 2.55
C ASP A 660 -20.09 17.24 1.63
N ASP A 661 -19.14 18.08 1.20
CA ASP A 661 -17.98 17.68 0.39
C ASP A 661 -17.15 16.67 1.22
N GLY A 662 -17.29 15.37 0.92
CA GLY A 662 -16.69 14.26 1.68
C GLY A 662 -17.65 13.12 2.06
N ALA A 663 -18.96 13.28 1.86
CA ALA A 663 -19.98 12.30 2.25
C ALA A 663 -20.11 11.07 1.31
N VAL A 664 -19.16 10.85 0.40
CA VAL A 664 -19.23 9.80 -0.64
C VAL A 664 -19.42 8.40 -0.05
N TYR A 665 -18.66 8.04 1.00
CA TYR A 665 -18.81 6.75 1.67
C TYR A 665 -20.18 6.59 2.37
N ARG A 666 -20.75 7.69 2.89
CA ARG A 666 -22.11 7.68 3.45
C ARG A 666 -23.16 7.48 2.35
N TRP A 667 -22.98 8.08 1.19
CA TRP A 667 -23.86 7.87 0.05
C TRP A 667 -23.83 6.42 -0.42
N MET A 668 -22.65 5.82 -0.52
CA MET A 668 -22.46 4.42 -0.92
C MET A 668 -23.07 3.47 0.11
N ALA A 669 -22.82 3.72 1.40
CA ALA A 669 -23.44 3.00 2.52
C ALA A 669 -24.96 3.07 2.47
N GLY A 670 -25.51 4.28 2.37
CA GLY A 670 -26.94 4.52 2.29
C GLY A 670 -27.58 3.87 1.08
N ALA A 671 -26.95 4.01 -0.09
CA ALA A 671 -27.40 3.38 -1.33
C ALA A 671 -27.37 1.85 -1.25
N SER A 672 -26.34 1.26 -0.65
CA SER A 672 -26.18 -0.19 -0.50
C SER A 672 -27.22 -0.80 0.43
N VAL A 673 -27.46 -0.14 1.57
CA VAL A 673 -28.52 -0.54 2.51
C VAL A 673 -29.89 -0.42 1.84
N LEU A 674 -30.18 0.69 1.17
CA LEU A 674 -31.47 0.88 0.52
C LEU A 674 -31.68 -0.01 -0.71
N ALA A 675 -30.64 -0.34 -1.46
CA ALA A 675 -30.71 -1.31 -2.56
C ALA A 675 -31.19 -2.68 -2.07
N ARG A 676 -30.82 -3.07 -0.84
CA ARG A 676 -31.13 -4.38 -0.26
C ARG A 676 -32.42 -4.40 0.58
N ALA A 677 -32.69 -3.33 1.34
CA ALA A 677 -33.81 -3.29 2.30
C ALA A 677 -34.77 -2.10 2.12
N GLY A 678 -34.55 -1.30 1.08
CA GLY A 678 -35.38 -0.15 0.73
C GLY A 678 -36.69 -0.55 0.04
N LYS A 679 -37.56 0.45 -0.13
CA LYS A 679 -38.79 0.35 -0.90
C LYS A 679 -38.50 0.76 -2.35
N PRO A 680 -39.36 0.40 -3.33
CA PRO A 680 -39.20 0.87 -4.72
C PRO A 680 -39.09 2.41 -4.84
N SER A 681 -39.71 3.17 -3.92
CA SER A 681 -39.58 4.63 -3.88
C SER A 681 -38.17 5.14 -3.52
N ASP A 682 -37.33 4.30 -2.91
CA ASP A 682 -35.95 4.62 -2.55
C ASP A 682 -35.01 4.55 -3.77
N ALA A 683 -35.37 3.80 -4.83
CA ALA A 683 -34.59 3.76 -6.09
C ALA A 683 -34.44 5.15 -6.71
N LYS A 684 -35.51 5.95 -6.68
CA LYS A 684 -35.47 7.34 -7.14
C LYS A 684 -34.53 8.19 -6.28
N ARG A 685 -34.48 7.97 -4.96
CA ARG A 685 -33.60 8.73 -4.07
C ARG A 685 -32.13 8.41 -4.30
N ILE A 686 -31.80 7.13 -4.48
CA ILE A 686 -30.46 6.69 -4.87
C ILE A 686 -30.05 7.38 -6.18
N ALA A 687 -30.96 7.40 -7.16
CA ALA A 687 -30.74 8.07 -8.44
C ALA A 687 -30.52 9.59 -8.30
N ASP A 688 -31.42 10.29 -7.61
CA ASP A 688 -31.38 11.76 -7.45
C ASP A 688 -30.09 12.24 -6.72
N VAL A 689 -29.48 11.39 -5.89
CA VAL A 689 -28.24 11.69 -5.15
C VAL A 689 -27.00 11.38 -5.97
N LEU A 690 -26.98 10.27 -6.70
CA LEU A 690 -25.82 9.85 -7.48
C LEU A 690 -25.75 10.52 -8.85
N GLU A 691 -26.88 10.95 -9.43
CA GLU A 691 -26.96 11.56 -10.76
C GLU A 691 -26.06 12.81 -10.91
N PRO A 692 -26.07 13.82 -10.01
CA PRO A 692 -25.18 14.98 -10.14
C PRO A 692 -23.69 14.61 -10.08
N SER A 693 -23.35 13.60 -9.28
CA SER A 693 -21.97 13.10 -9.14
C SER A 693 -21.54 12.36 -10.41
N LEU A 694 -22.40 11.52 -10.97
CA LEU A 694 -22.16 10.83 -12.24
C LEU A 694 -22.07 11.83 -13.41
N ASP A 695 -22.95 12.83 -13.47
CA ASP A 695 -22.89 13.91 -14.46
C ASP A 695 -21.63 14.76 -14.32
N GLN A 696 -21.19 15.05 -13.10
CA GLN A 696 -19.94 15.76 -12.86
C GLN A 696 -18.72 14.92 -13.27
N MET A 697 -18.75 13.62 -13.01
CA MET A 697 -17.66 12.68 -13.32
C MET A 697 -17.57 12.35 -14.82
N PHE A 698 -18.70 12.13 -15.48
CA PHE A 698 -18.75 11.72 -16.89
C PHE A 698 -19.00 12.88 -17.86
N GLY A 699 -19.49 14.03 -17.37
CA GLY A 699 -20.02 15.09 -18.22
C GLY A 699 -19.00 16.02 -18.87
N ARG A 700 -17.82 16.29 -18.29
CA ARG A 700 -16.80 17.20 -18.90
C ARG A 700 -15.38 16.96 -18.40
N GLY A 701 -14.58 16.21 -19.17
CA GLY A 701 -13.13 16.41 -19.32
C GLY A 701 -12.25 16.58 -18.08
N LEU A 702 -12.46 15.80 -17.01
CA LEU A 702 -11.60 15.84 -15.82
C LEU A 702 -10.64 14.64 -15.82
N GLY A 703 -9.45 14.82 -16.39
CA GLY A 703 -8.32 13.92 -16.16
C GLY A 703 -7.75 14.18 -14.75
N PHE A 704 -7.58 13.12 -13.96
CA PHE A 704 -7.09 13.07 -12.56
C PHE A 704 -8.15 12.98 -11.45
N GLU A 705 -9.12 13.89 -11.33
CA GLU A 705 -10.24 13.72 -10.37
C GLU A 705 -11.11 12.50 -10.70
N ALA A 706 -11.24 12.16 -11.98
CA ALA A 706 -11.91 10.93 -12.42
C ALA A 706 -11.16 9.67 -11.96
N ALA A 707 -9.82 9.70 -11.86
CA ALA A 707 -8.99 8.54 -11.50
C ALA A 707 -9.19 8.13 -10.02
N MET A 708 -9.14 9.09 -9.10
CA MET A 708 -9.50 8.87 -7.68
C MET A 708 -10.98 8.53 -7.52
N GLY A 709 -11.84 9.08 -8.39
CA GLY A 709 -13.22 8.68 -8.50
C GLY A 709 -13.41 7.20 -8.84
N MET A 710 -12.45 6.51 -9.47
CA MET A 710 -12.68 5.18 -10.07
C MET A 710 -12.78 4.02 -9.09
N MET A 711 -11.99 4.01 -8.01
CA MET A 711 -12.15 2.97 -6.97
C MET A 711 -13.51 3.07 -6.31
N VAL A 712 -13.91 4.30 -5.97
CA VAL A 712 -15.24 4.63 -5.46
C VAL A 712 -16.32 4.34 -6.50
N LEU A 713 -16.04 4.58 -7.78
CA LEU A 713 -16.96 4.37 -8.90
C LEU A 713 -17.26 2.89 -9.09
N GLY A 714 -16.29 2.00 -8.93
CA GLY A 714 -16.52 0.56 -9.06
C GLY A 714 -17.58 0.08 -8.06
N GLU A 715 -17.38 0.40 -6.78
CA GLU A 715 -18.32 0.07 -5.73
C GLU A 715 -19.67 0.80 -5.91
N ALA A 716 -19.67 2.08 -6.30
CA ALA A 716 -20.90 2.82 -6.55
C ALA A 716 -21.71 2.27 -7.74
N ILE A 717 -21.03 1.82 -8.81
CA ILE A 717 -21.65 1.18 -9.97
C ILE A 717 -22.24 -0.16 -9.59
N GLU A 718 -21.57 -0.96 -8.77
CA GLU A 718 -22.13 -2.22 -8.28
C GLU A 718 -23.43 -1.98 -7.50
N VAL A 719 -23.45 -0.94 -6.66
CA VAL A 719 -24.65 -0.55 -5.90
C VAL A 719 -25.77 -0.06 -6.82
N LEU A 720 -25.45 0.70 -7.87
CA LEU A 720 -26.43 1.12 -8.89
C LEU A 720 -26.98 -0.09 -9.67
N CYS A 721 -26.12 -1.01 -10.08
CA CYS A 721 -26.50 -2.25 -10.76
C CYS A 721 -27.44 -3.08 -9.86
N ALA A 722 -27.07 -3.25 -8.59
CA ALA A 722 -27.86 -3.93 -7.57
C ALA A 722 -29.22 -3.24 -7.35
N ALA A 723 -29.25 -1.91 -7.26
CA ALA A 723 -30.47 -1.12 -7.09
C ALA A 723 -31.41 -1.28 -8.29
N VAL A 724 -30.90 -1.27 -9.53
CA VAL A 724 -31.71 -1.51 -10.74
C VAL A 724 -32.28 -2.92 -10.74
N THR A 725 -31.47 -3.92 -10.41
CA THR A 725 -31.91 -5.32 -10.38
C THR A 725 -32.93 -5.58 -9.27
N MET A 726 -32.81 -4.94 -8.10
CA MET A 726 -33.63 -5.26 -6.92
C MET A 726 -34.83 -4.32 -6.71
N LEU A 727 -34.69 -3.02 -6.95
CA LEU A 727 -35.73 -2.03 -6.63
C LEU A 727 -36.54 -1.56 -7.86
N GLY A 728 -36.07 -1.90 -9.06
CA GLY A 728 -36.72 -1.54 -10.31
C GLY A 728 -36.27 -0.19 -10.90
N ILE A 729 -36.90 0.15 -12.02
CA ILE A 729 -36.37 1.07 -13.03
C ILE A 729 -36.57 2.54 -12.64
N SER A 730 -35.48 3.23 -12.31
CA SER A 730 -35.40 4.69 -12.46
C SER A 730 -34.79 5.00 -13.83
N GLU A 731 -35.50 5.77 -14.67
CA GLU A 731 -35.03 6.17 -16.01
C GLU A 731 -33.67 6.91 -15.95
N THR A 732 -33.42 7.65 -14.87
CA THR A 732 -32.13 8.30 -14.61
C THR A 732 -30.99 7.31 -14.43
N VAL A 733 -31.22 6.21 -13.68
CA VAL A 733 -30.17 5.19 -13.45
C VAL A 733 -29.89 4.42 -14.73
N ILE A 734 -30.92 4.17 -15.55
CA ILE A 734 -30.74 3.60 -16.89
C ILE A 734 -29.81 4.47 -17.73
N ALA A 735 -30.05 5.78 -17.79
CA ALA A 735 -29.22 6.69 -18.57
C ALA A 735 -27.75 6.69 -18.12
N ALA A 736 -27.50 6.62 -16.81
CA ALA A 736 -26.14 6.51 -16.27
C ALA A 736 -25.46 5.19 -16.63
N LEU A 737 -26.15 4.05 -16.48
CA LEU A 737 -25.62 2.74 -16.85
C LEU A 737 -25.39 2.63 -18.37
N GLU A 738 -26.27 3.23 -19.19
CA GLU A 738 -26.10 3.35 -20.64
C GLU A 738 -24.85 4.20 -20.97
N GLY A 739 -24.60 5.28 -20.22
CA GLY A 739 -23.38 6.07 -20.31
C GLY A 739 -22.11 5.26 -20.06
N VAL A 740 -22.09 4.43 -19.00
CA VAL A 740 -20.95 3.55 -18.68
C VAL A 740 -20.80 2.43 -19.71
N ALA A 741 -21.89 1.77 -20.11
CA ALA A 741 -21.86 0.70 -21.11
C ALA A 741 -21.36 1.18 -22.48
N ASN A 742 -21.66 2.44 -22.85
CA ASN A 742 -21.22 3.08 -24.08
C ASN A 742 -19.91 3.88 -23.93
N ALA A 743 -19.35 3.97 -22.74
CA ALA A 743 -18.25 4.90 -22.47
C ALA A 743 -17.04 4.60 -23.36
N ASP A 744 -16.40 5.67 -23.82
CA ASP A 744 -15.28 5.58 -24.75
C ASP A 744 -13.92 5.67 -24.05
N THR A 745 -13.78 5.02 -22.90
CA THR A 745 -12.57 5.12 -22.09
C THR A 745 -12.23 3.79 -21.43
N HIS A 746 -10.94 3.47 -21.37
CA HIS A 746 -10.42 2.28 -20.70
C HIS A 746 -10.68 2.28 -19.19
N LEU A 747 -10.94 3.46 -18.65
CA LEU A 747 -11.18 3.74 -17.26
C LEU A 747 -12.37 2.96 -16.66
N VAL A 748 -13.31 2.49 -17.47
CA VAL A 748 -14.50 1.76 -16.99
C VAL A 748 -14.60 0.33 -17.51
N ASP A 749 -13.51 -0.24 -18.04
CA ASP A 749 -13.55 -1.54 -18.71
C ASP A 749 -14.12 -2.66 -17.81
N ASP A 750 -13.73 -2.72 -16.53
CA ASP A 750 -14.26 -3.69 -15.55
C ASP A 750 -15.75 -3.48 -15.22
N GLN A 751 -16.26 -2.26 -15.41
CA GLN A 751 -17.61 -1.85 -15.01
C GLN A 751 -18.63 -1.94 -16.17
N ARG A 752 -18.17 -2.05 -17.42
CA ARG A 752 -19.05 -2.21 -18.60
C ARG A 752 -19.87 -3.49 -18.53
N GLY A 753 -19.27 -4.58 -18.04
CA GLY A 753 -19.92 -5.89 -17.90
C GLY A 753 -21.10 -5.87 -16.93
N PRO A 754 -20.90 -5.52 -15.65
CA PRO A 754 -21.96 -5.38 -14.66
C PRO A 754 -23.08 -4.42 -15.10
N CYS A 755 -22.73 -3.24 -15.64
CA CYS A 755 -23.70 -2.28 -16.16
C CYS A 755 -24.56 -2.87 -17.29
N SER A 756 -23.94 -3.57 -18.23
CA SER A 756 -24.64 -4.18 -19.37
C SER A 756 -25.60 -5.28 -18.89
N LEU A 757 -25.20 -6.09 -17.91
CA LEU A 757 -26.06 -7.11 -17.32
C LEU A 757 -27.22 -6.51 -16.51
N ALA A 758 -26.99 -5.40 -15.79
CA ALA A 758 -28.03 -4.67 -15.09
C ALA A 758 -29.06 -4.11 -16.08
N LEU A 759 -28.63 -3.48 -17.17
CA LEU A 759 -29.48 -3.02 -18.27
C LEU A 759 -30.28 -4.16 -18.92
N ALA A 760 -29.63 -5.28 -19.17
CA ALA A 760 -30.27 -6.48 -19.73
C ALA A 760 -31.34 -7.06 -18.80
N SER A 761 -31.13 -7.01 -17.47
CA SER A 761 -32.09 -7.52 -16.47
C SER A 761 -33.43 -6.76 -16.48
N VAL A 762 -33.43 -5.52 -16.99
CA VAL A 762 -34.62 -4.68 -17.16
C VAL A 762 -35.03 -4.51 -18.62
N HIS A 763 -34.42 -5.26 -19.54
CA HIS A 763 -34.69 -5.25 -20.99
C HIS A 763 -34.54 -3.86 -21.64
N ARG A 764 -33.48 -3.11 -21.29
CA ARG A 764 -33.16 -1.77 -21.83
C ARG A 764 -31.67 -1.67 -22.18
N GLY A 765 -31.27 -0.58 -22.85
CA GLY A 765 -29.84 -0.27 -23.10
C GLY A 765 -29.17 -0.97 -24.28
N LEU A 766 -29.91 -1.64 -25.18
CA LEU A 766 -29.31 -2.36 -26.32
C LEU A 766 -28.43 -1.46 -27.19
N ASP A 767 -28.85 -0.23 -27.47
CA ASP A 767 -28.06 0.74 -28.26
C ASP A 767 -26.74 1.09 -27.59
N ALA A 768 -26.74 1.31 -26.27
CA ALA A 768 -25.55 1.66 -25.51
C ALA A 768 -24.53 0.51 -25.49
N VAL A 769 -25.00 -0.72 -25.22
CA VAL A 769 -24.14 -1.91 -25.21
C VAL A 769 -23.58 -2.19 -26.61
N LEU A 770 -24.40 -2.07 -27.67
CA LEU A 770 -23.93 -2.23 -29.06
C LEU A 770 -22.90 -1.17 -29.45
N ALA A 771 -23.12 0.09 -29.07
CA ALA A 771 -22.20 1.18 -29.36
C ALA A 771 -20.86 1.01 -28.62
N GLY A 772 -20.90 0.65 -27.34
CA GLY A 772 -19.71 0.36 -26.55
C GLY A 772 -18.87 -0.78 -27.12
N VAL A 773 -19.51 -1.92 -27.44
CA VAL A 773 -18.82 -3.08 -28.04
C VAL A 773 -18.26 -2.75 -29.43
N ARG A 774 -19.00 -1.99 -30.26
CA ARG A 774 -18.49 -1.53 -31.57
C ARG A 774 -17.29 -0.61 -31.43
N GLY A 775 -17.35 0.37 -30.53
CA GLY A 775 -16.22 1.26 -30.26
C GLY A 775 -14.98 0.51 -29.79
N GLN A 776 -15.16 -0.53 -28.97
CA GLN A 776 -14.06 -1.42 -28.57
C GLN A 776 -13.48 -2.19 -29.78
N ILE A 777 -14.33 -2.72 -30.67
CA ILE A 777 -13.87 -3.42 -31.88
C ILE A 777 -13.14 -2.49 -32.86
N GLU A 778 -13.67 -1.28 -33.08
CA GLU A 778 -13.11 -0.29 -34.01
C GLU A 778 -11.70 0.19 -33.61
N ARG A 779 -11.38 0.14 -32.30
CA ARG A 779 -10.06 0.47 -31.74
C ARG A 779 -9.15 -0.72 -31.52
N ASP A 780 -9.57 -1.91 -31.98
CA ASP A 780 -8.85 -3.16 -31.74
C ASP A 780 -8.73 -3.57 -30.25
N HIS A 781 -9.60 -3.04 -29.39
CA HIS A 781 -9.67 -3.34 -27.96
C HIS A 781 -10.49 -4.61 -27.67
N ARG A 782 -10.38 -5.64 -28.51
CA ARG A 782 -11.25 -6.83 -28.42
C ARG A 782 -11.05 -7.60 -27.11
N ALA A 783 -9.84 -7.64 -26.58
CA ALA A 783 -9.52 -8.28 -25.30
C ALA A 783 -10.22 -7.63 -24.09
N ARG A 784 -10.79 -6.42 -24.26
CA ARG A 784 -11.48 -5.66 -23.20
C ARG A 784 -13.00 -5.77 -23.28
N ILE A 785 -13.52 -6.54 -24.23
CA ILE A 785 -14.95 -6.83 -24.32
C ILE A 785 -15.26 -7.90 -23.26
N THR A 786 -15.97 -7.49 -22.21
CA THR A 786 -16.27 -8.37 -21.09
C THR A 786 -17.37 -9.39 -21.44
N ASP A 787 -17.35 -10.53 -20.77
CA ASP A 787 -18.39 -11.56 -20.90
C ASP A 787 -19.79 -11.04 -20.53
N GLY A 788 -19.87 -10.11 -19.56
CA GLY A 788 -21.11 -9.44 -19.17
C GLY A 788 -21.73 -8.63 -20.31
N GLN A 789 -20.92 -7.92 -21.11
CA GLN A 789 -21.40 -7.20 -22.31
C GLN A 789 -21.94 -8.17 -23.37
N LEU A 790 -21.20 -9.24 -23.65
CA LEU A 790 -21.61 -10.24 -24.63
C LEU A 790 -22.92 -10.91 -24.22
N HIS A 791 -23.03 -11.33 -22.95
CA HIS A 791 -24.25 -11.95 -22.43
C HIS A 791 -25.43 -10.99 -22.43
N ALA A 792 -25.22 -9.72 -22.05
CA ALA A 792 -26.24 -8.69 -22.14
C ALA A 792 -26.78 -8.49 -23.57
N LEU A 793 -25.89 -8.47 -24.57
CA LEU A 793 -26.30 -8.42 -25.99
C LEU A 793 -27.18 -9.62 -26.38
N GLY A 794 -26.87 -10.81 -25.88
CA GLY A 794 -27.68 -12.00 -26.06
C GLY A 794 -29.11 -11.84 -25.54
N ILE A 795 -29.23 -11.47 -24.26
CA ILE A 795 -30.51 -11.24 -23.59
C ILE A 795 -31.31 -10.15 -24.33
N LEU A 796 -30.71 -8.98 -24.54
CA LEU A 796 -31.38 -7.84 -25.15
C LEU A 796 -31.80 -8.11 -26.60
N GLY A 797 -30.94 -8.76 -27.40
CA GLY A 797 -31.28 -9.12 -28.78
C GLY A 797 -32.34 -10.22 -28.89
N ALA A 798 -32.52 -11.07 -27.85
CA ALA A 798 -33.65 -12.01 -27.78
C ALA A 798 -34.97 -11.30 -27.48
N HIS A 799 -34.92 -10.19 -26.71
CA HIS A 799 -36.07 -9.33 -26.42
C HIS A 799 -36.43 -8.38 -27.57
N GLU A 800 -35.48 -8.03 -28.46
CA GLU A 800 -35.67 -7.18 -29.65
C GLU A 800 -35.43 -7.96 -30.97
N PRO A 801 -36.37 -8.83 -31.41
CA PRO A 801 -36.15 -9.78 -32.51
C PRO A 801 -35.87 -9.11 -33.86
N GLU A 802 -36.35 -7.89 -34.10
CA GLU A 802 -36.06 -7.09 -35.28
C GLU A 802 -34.59 -6.65 -35.37
N ARG A 803 -33.89 -6.56 -34.24
CA ARG A 803 -32.47 -6.21 -34.14
C ARG A 803 -31.55 -7.41 -33.95
N ARG A 804 -32.10 -8.61 -33.83
CA ARG A 804 -31.33 -9.87 -33.70
C ARG A 804 -30.24 -10.03 -34.76
N ALA A 805 -30.51 -9.65 -36.01
CA ALA A 805 -29.51 -9.71 -37.08
C ALA A 805 -28.33 -8.76 -36.87
N GLU A 806 -28.59 -7.57 -36.29
CA GLU A 806 -27.59 -6.58 -35.93
C GLU A 806 -26.68 -7.10 -34.79
N VAL A 807 -27.29 -7.65 -33.73
CA VAL A 807 -26.56 -8.22 -32.60
C VAL A 807 -25.67 -9.39 -33.05
N LEU A 808 -26.22 -10.30 -33.88
CA LEU A 808 -25.44 -11.41 -34.45
C LEU A 808 -24.27 -10.93 -35.32
N ALA A 809 -24.38 -9.78 -35.99
CA ALA A 809 -23.28 -9.23 -36.77
C ALA A 809 -22.15 -8.74 -35.84
N VAL A 810 -22.48 -8.03 -34.76
CA VAL A 810 -21.49 -7.56 -33.77
C VAL A 810 -20.81 -8.72 -33.05
N LEU A 811 -21.57 -9.72 -32.57
CA LEU A 811 -21.00 -10.91 -31.93
C LEU A 811 -20.04 -11.66 -32.87
N LYS A 812 -20.34 -11.76 -34.17
CA LYS A 812 -19.39 -12.38 -35.12
C LYS A 812 -18.07 -11.63 -35.24
N MET A 813 -18.08 -10.32 -35.04
CA MET A 813 -16.86 -9.49 -35.05
C MET A 813 -16.01 -9.71 -33.78
N THR A 814 -16.61 -10.20 -32.68
CA THR A 814 -15.89 -10.55 -31.44
C THR A 814 -15.36 -12.00 -31.41
N SER A 815 -15.65 -12.81 -32.44
CA SER A 815 -15.38 -14.26 -32.46
C SER A 815 -13.90 -14.69 -32.47
N VAL A 816 -12.96 -13.75 -32.45
CA VAL A 816 -11.51 -14.01 -32.33
C VAL A 816 -11.08 -14.22 -30.87
N ILE A 817 -11.95 -13.89 -29.91
CA ILE A 817 -11.70 -14.14 -28.49
C ILE A 817 -12.01 -15.62 -28.22
N ASP A 818 -10.97 -16.45 -28.13
CA ASP A 818 -11.07 -17.90 -28.00
C ASP A 818 -11.80 -18.29 -26.69
N GLY A 819 -13.08 -18.64 -26.80
CA GLY A 819 -13.78 -19.41 -25.77
C GLY A 819 -14.45 -18.66 -24.62
N GLU A 820 -14.84 -17.40 -24.77
CA GLU A 820 -15.56 -16.70 -23.68
C GLU A 820 -17.03 -17.21 -23.55
N LEU A 821 -17.46 -17.49 -22.30
CA LEU A 821 -18.78 -18.05 -21.98
C LEU A 821 -19.91 -17.12 -22.43
N GLY A 822 -19.73 -15.82 -22.27
CA GLY A 822 -20.68 -14.77 -22.61
C GLY A 822 -21.04 -14.78 -24.10
N TYR A 823 -20.08 -15.01 -25.00
CA TYR A 823 -20.36 -15.18 -26.43
C TYR A 823 -21.27 -16.40 -26.68
N GLN A 824 -20.96 -17.54 -26.05
CA GLN A 824 -21.72 -18.77 -26.26
C GLN A 824 -23.13 -18.68 -25.66
N CYS A 825 -23.28 -18.06 -24.49
CA CYS A 825 -24.56 -17.71 -23.89
C CYS A 825 -25.37 -16.77 -24.80
N ALA A 826 -24.72 -15.75 -25.36
CA ALA A 826 -25.38 -14.81 -26.24
C ALA A 826 -25.87 -15.45 -27.54
N MET A 827 -25.06 -16.31 -28.15
CA MET A 827 -25.43 -17.09 -29.32
C MET A 827 -26.61 -18.03 -29.02
N PHE A 828 -26.66 -18.63 -27.82
CA PHE A 828 -27.81 -19.43 -27.39
C PHE A 828 -29.08 -18.59 -27.24
N ASP A 829 -29.01 -17.44 -26.55
CA ASP A 829 -30.16 -16.53 -26.37
C ASP A 829 -30.75 -16.08 -27.71
N LEU A 830 -29.86 -15.84 -28.68
CA LEU A 830 -30.23 -15.48 -30.05
C LEU A 830 -30.53 -16.70 -30.91
N GLY A 831 -30.86 -17.86 -30.33
CA GLY A 831 -31.30 -19.09 -31.01
C GLY A 831 -30.33 -19.64 -32.06
N ALA A 832 -29.04 -19.35 -31.92
CA ALA A 832 -27.96 -19.75 -32.82
C ALA A 832 -26.89 -20.64 -32.14
N GLY A 833 -27.04 -20.91 -30.83
CA GLY A 833 -26.12 -21.71 -30.02
C GLY A 833 -26.62 -23.13 -29.71
N GLY A 834 -25.72 -23.98 -29.20
CA GLY A 834 -26.04 -25.31 -28.69
C GLY A 834 -26.72 -25.27 -27.31
N ASP A 835 -27.03 -26.43 -26.74
CA ASP A 835 -27.65 -26.53 -25.40
C ASP A 835 -26.88 -25.72 -24.33
N ILE A 836 -27.53 -24.74 -23.70
CA ILE A 836 -26.95 -23.85 -22.70
C ILE A 836 -26.35 -24.61 -21.51
N ALA A 837 -26.98 -25.73 -21.13
CA ALA A 837 -26.47 -26.60 -20.08
C ALA A 837 -25.13 -27.23 -20.48
N SER A 838 -24.98 -27.64 -21.74
CA SER A 838 -23.74 -28.19 -22.28
C SER A 838 -22.65 -27.13 -22.47
N ILE A 839 -23.03 -25.88 -22.80
CA ILE A 839 -22.11 -24.73 -22.86
C ILE A 839 -21.53 -24.46 -21.47
N ILE A 840 -22.39 -24.32 -20.47
CA ILE A 840 -21.99 -24.04 -19.08
C ILE A 840 -21.15 -25.20 -18.51
N ARG A 841 -21.55 -26.46 -18.73
CA ARG A 841 -20.75 -27.62 -18.27
C ARG A 841 -19.34 -27.62 -18.84
N ARG A 842 -19.16 -27.27 -20.12
CA ARG A 842 -17.84 -27.22 -20.76
C ARG A 842 -16.92 -26.18 -20.13
N HIS A 843 -17.46 -25.06 -19.67
CA HIS A 843 -16.69 -24.00 -18.98
C HIS A 843 -16.45 -24.30 -17.50
N LEU A 844 -17.30 -25.10 -16.89
CA LEU A 844 -17.13 -25.58 -15.52
C LEU A 844 -16.26 -26.86 -15.42
N GLU A 845 -15.99 -27.56 -16.53
CA GLU A 845 -15.12 -28.73 -16.55
C GLU A 845 -13.71 -28.38 -16.04
N PRO A 846 -13.14 -29.16 -15.11
CA PRO A 846 -11.80 -28.90 -14.57
C PRO A 846 -10.75 -29.12 -15.66
N ARG A 847 -10.35 -28.05 -16.35
CA ARG A 847 -9.05 -28.03 -17.02
C ARG A 847 -7.96 -28.03 -15.95
N LYS A 848 -6.77 -28.54 -16.28
CA LYS A 848 -5.58 -28.51 -15.40
C LYS A 848 -5.49 -27.13 -14.78
N ILE A 849 -5.59 -27.11 -13.45
CA ILE A 849 -5.52 -25.90 -12.64
C ILE A 849 -4.06 -25.48 -12.67
N ASP A 850 -3.76 -24.43 -13.44
CA ASP A 850 -2.60 -23.59 -13.16
C ASP A 850 -3.11 -22.50 -12.20
N ASP A 851 -2.30 -22.13 -11.19
CA ASP A 851 -2.64 -21.29 -10.02
C ASP A 851 -2.92 -19.80 -10.34
N ASP A 852 -3.52 -19.50 -11.50
CA ASP A 852 -3.78 -18.13 -11.95
C ASP A 852 -5.15 -17.59 -11.50
N ASP A 853 -5.14 -16.44 -10.82
CA ASP A 853 -6.27 -15.67 -10.27
C ASP A 853 -7.32 -15.29 -11.33
N SER A 854 -6.96 -15.36 -12.62
CA SER A 854 -7.84 -15.09 -13.76
C SER A 854 -8.93 -16.16 -14.00
N LEU A 855 -8.71 -17.40 -13.59
CA LEU A 855 -9.67 -18.51 -13.75
C LEU A 855 -10.80 -18.48 -12.71
N SER A 856 -10.50 -18.08 -11.48
CA SER A 856 -11.48 -17.92 -10.39
C SER A 856 -12.46 -16.79 -10.71
N LYS A 857 -11.97 -15.65 -11.21
CA LYS A 857 -12.81 -14.54 -11.71
C LYS A 857 -13.72 -14.93 -12.89
N ARG A 858 -13.26 -15.79 -13.81
CA ARG A 858 -14.11 -16.31 -14.91
C ARG A 858 -15.15 -17.32 -14.43
N ARG A 859 -14.80 -18.19 -13.47
CA ARG A 859 -15.74 -19.12 -12.83
C ARG A 859 -16.81 -18.38 -12.03
N ALA A 860 -16.42 -17.35 -11.31
CA ALA A 860 -17.30 -16.45 -10.60
C ALA A 860 -18.39 -15.87 -11.51
N LEU A 861 -17.98 -15.27 -12.64
CA LEU A 861 -18.90 -14.71 -13.63
C LEU A 861 -19.79 -15.80 -14.29
N THR A 862 -19.25 -17.01 -14.48
CA THR A 862 -19.99 -18.18 -14.95
C THR A 862 -21.10 -18.58 -13.99
N LEU A 863 -20.79 -18.66 -12.69
CA LEU A 863 -21.75 -19.04 -11.65
C LEU A 863 -22.83 -17.98 -11.46
N GLU A 864 -22.45 -16.70 -11.55
CA GLU A 864 -23.41 -15.59 -11.52
C GLU A 864 -24.37 -15.65 -12.72
N THR A 865 -23.83 -15.90 -13.91
CA THR A 865 -24.60 -16.10 -15.16
C THR A 865 -25.59 -17.24 -15.02
N VAL A 866 -25.18 -18.38 -14.45
CA VAL A 866 -26.05 -19.53 -14.17
C VAL A 866 -27.17 -19.14 -13.19
N ALA A 867 -26.81 -18.45 -12.11
CA ALA A 867 -27.73 -18.07 -11.05
C ALA A 867 -28.85 -17.14 -11.57
N ARG A 868 -28.52 -16.21 -12.47
CA ARG A 868 -29.48 -15.24 -13.04
C ARG A 868 -30.41 -15.84 -14.11
N ARG A 869 -30.06 -16.97 -14.75
CA ARG A 869 -30.81 -17.56 -15.87
C ARG A 869 -31.89 -18.56 -15.45
N ARG A 870 -33.16 -18.26 -15.77
CA ARG A 870 -34.32 -19.11 -15.40
C ARG A 870 -34.37 -20.48 -16.08
N ASP A 871 -33.79 -20.56 -17.26
CA ASP A 871 -33.74 -21.72 -18.18
C ASP A 871 -32.56 -22.66 -17.92
N VAL A 872 -31.61 -22.26 -17.07
CA VAL A 872 -30.50 -23.12 -16.65
C VAL A 872 -30.91 -23.90 -15.41
N PRO A 873 -30.79 -25.25 -15.41
CA PRO A 873 -31.01 -26.07 -14.23
C PRO A 873 -30.08 -25.60 -13.11
N ALA A 874 -30.64 -25.34 -11.92
CA ALA A 874 -29.88 -24.86 -10.77
C ALA A 874 -28.72 -25.80 -10.43
N GLU A 875 -28.88 -27.09 -10.71
CA GLU A 875 -27.92 -28.18 -10.49
C GLU A 875 -26.58 -27.97 -11.21
N LEU A 876 -26.52 -27.09 -12.22
CA LEU A 876 -25.28 -26.77 -12.93
C LEU A 876 -24.41 -25.73 -12.21
N ALA A 877 -24.96 -24.91 -11.30
CA ALA A 877 -24.17 -23.98 -10.49
C ALA A 877 -23.43 -24.67 -9.32
N LEU A 878 -23.77 -25.92 -9.04
CA LEU A 878 -23.58 -26.51 -7.71
C LEU A 878 -22.33 -27.40 -7.52
N PRO A 879 -21.73 -28.09 -8.54
CA PRO A 879 -20.67 -29.08 -8.27
C PRO A 879 -19.20 -28.60 -8.28
N PHE A 880 -18.86 -27.35 -8.65
CA PHE A 880 -17.49 -27.01 -9.10
C PHE A 880 -16.89 -25.73 -8.51
N VAL A 881 -16.59 -25.69 -7.21
CA VAL A 881 -16.07 -24.47 -6.55
C VAL A 881 -14.89 -24.77 -5.60
N GLY A 882 -13.81 -23.99 -5.72
CA GLY A 882 -12.61 -24.00 -4.86
C GLY A 882 -12.70 -23.01 -3.69
N ALA A 883 -11.68 -22.94 -2.83
CA ALA A 883 -11.70 -22.18 -1.57
C ALA A 883 -11.74 -20.65 -1.76
N GLU A 884 -11.20 -20.14 -2.87
CA GLU A 884 -11.17 -18.71 -3.20
C GLU A 884 -12.53 -18.10 -3.62
N ASP A 885 -13.55 -18.89 -3.94
CA ASP A 885 -14.80 -18.42 -4.57
C ASP A 885 -16.00 -18.26 -3.60
N ILE A 886 -15.75 -18.21 -2.27
CA ILE A 886 -16.80 -18.25 -1.22
C ILE A 886 -17.85 -17.13 -1.35
N PRO A 887 -17.50 -15.83 -1.55
CA PRO A 887 -18.49 -14.76 -1.66
C PRO A 887 -19.46 -14.95 -2.84
N LEU A 888 -18.95 -15.48 -3.96
CA LEU A 888 -19.73 -15.75 -5.16
C LEU A 888 -20.65 -16.95 -5.04
N HIS A 889 -20.22 -17.98 -4.30
CA HIS A 889 -21.08 -19.11 -3.98
C HIS A 889 -22.29 -18.67 -3.13
N LEU A 890 -22.08 -17.79 -2.17
CA LEU A 890 -23.16 -17.20 -1.37
C LEU A 890 -24.11 -16.37 -2.24
N ALA A 891 -23.60 -15.60 -3.21
CA ALA A 891 -24.42 -14.86 -4.17
C ALA A 891 -25.26 -15.78 -5.08
N ALA A 892 -24.70 -16.89 -5.56
CA ALA A 892 -25.40 -17.88 -6.37
C ALA A 892 -26.50 -18.61 -5.56
N ILE A 893 -26.19 -19.06 -4.33
CA ILE A 893 -27.16 -19.67 -3.41
C ILE A 893 -28.32 -18.70 -3.12
N ARG A 894 -28.03 -17.42 -2.86
CA ARG A 894 -29.06 -16.39 -2.64
C ARG A 894 -29.99 -16.25 -3.83
N THR A 895 -29.43 -16.17 -5.02
CA THR A 895 -30.22 -16.04 -6.25
C THR A 895 -31.10 -17.26 -6.49
N LEU A 896 -30.61 -18.47 -6.19
CA LEU A 896 -31.40 -19.71 -6.25
C LEU A 896 -32.53 -19.73 -5.21
N ARG A 897 -32.26 -19.28 -3.97
CA ARG A 897 -33.28 -19.14 -2.91
C ARG A 897 -34.33 -18.10 -3.27
N ALA A 898 -33.93 -16.95 -3.81
CA ALA A 898 -34.83 -15.89 -4.28
C ALA A 898 -35.75 -16.37 -5.41
N ARG A 899 -35.29 -17.33 -6.22
CA ARG A 899 -36.09 -18.00 -7.27
C ARG A 899 -37.02 -19.11 -6.73
N GLY A 900 -37.02 -19.37 -5.42
CA GLY A 900 -37.79 -20.45 -4.79
C GLY A 900 -37.26 -21.85 -5.12
N VAL A 901 -36.02 -21.95 -5.62
CA VAL A 901 -35.39 -23.24 -5.89
C VAL A 901 -34.85 -23.80 -4.58
N ALA A 902 -35.30 -25.01 -4.21
CA ALA A 902 -34.79 -25.70 -3.04
C ALA A 902 -33.30 -26.03 -3.29
N VAL A 903 -32.42 -25.37 -2.55
CA VAL A 903 -30.98 -25.69 -2.56
C VAL A 903 -30.83 -27.08 -1.94
N PRO A 904 -30.32 -28.09 -2.66
CA PRO A 904 -30.19 -29.43 -2.11
C PRO A 904 -29.33 -29.42 -0.84
N SER A 905 -29.66 -30.28 0.13
CA SER A 905 -28.96 -30.31 1.41
C SER A 905 -27.47 -30.60 1.30
N GLU A 906 -27.02 -31.25 0.22
CA GLU A 906 -25.60 -31.45 -0.06
C GLU A 906 -24.84 -30.16 -0.43
N ILE A 907 -25.54 -29.07 -0.72
CA ILE A 907 -24.95 -27.77 -1.15
C ILE A 907 -25.25 -26.65 -0.15
N ALA A 908 -26.22 -26.84 0.75
CA ALA A 908 -26.39 -25.93 1.87
C ALA A 908 -25.17 -25.92 2.82
N MET A 909 -24.27 -26.92 2.77
CA MET A 909 -23.08 -27.05 3.64
C MET A 909 -22.01 -25.96 3.49
N PHE A 910 -22.14 -25.09 2.49
CA PHE A 910 -21.28 -23.93 2.28
C PHE A 910 -21.81 -22.69 3.00
N ASP A 911 -23.03 -22.75 3.54
CA ASP A 911 -23.70 -21.68 4.26
C ASP A 911 -23.42 -21.84 5.77
N PRO A 912 -22.83 -20.86 6.47
CA PRO A 912 -22.73 -20.87 7.93
C PRO A 912 -24.06 -21.17 8.62
N LEU A 913 -25.19 -20.73 8.03
CA LEU A 913 -26.54 -21.00 8.52
C LEU A 913 -26.91 -22.49 8.46
N PHE A 914 -26.28 -23.29 7.59
CA PHE A 914 -26.54 -24.72 7.52
C PHE A 914 -25.87 -25.49 8.66
N VAL A 915 -24.67 -25.08 9.08
CA VAL A 915 -24.02 -25.65 10.27
C VAL A 915 -24.90 -25.37 11.49
N GLU A 916 -25.46 -24.16 11.60
CA GLU A 916 -26.44 -23.82 12.64
C GLU A 916 -27.74 -24.63 12.52
N GLN A 917 -28.27 -24.85 11.31
CA GLN A 917 -29.47 -25.68 11.10
C GLN A 917 -29.25 -27.16 11.43
N LEU A 918 -28.08 -27.72 11.10
CA LEU A 918 -27.71 -29.08 11.50
C LEU A 918 -27.50 -29.16 13.01
N ALA A 919 -26.87 -28.16 13.62
CA ALA A 919 -26.72 -28.05 15.06
C ALA A 919 -28.09 -28.00 15.75
N ALA A 920 -29.05 -27.27 15.19
CA ALA A 920 -30.43 -27.20 15.67
C ALA A 920 -31.18 -28.55 15.56
N LYS A 921 -30.83 -29.39 14.57
CA LYS A 921 -31.31 -30.78 14.45
C LYS A 921 -30.62 -31.75 15.41
N GLY A 922 -29.58 -31.29 16.11
CA GLY A 922 -28.84 -32.04 17.12
C GLY A 922 -27.50 -32.57 16.61
N ARG A 923 -26.54 -32.67 17.54
CA ARG A 923 -25.13 -32.97 17.29
C ARG A 923 -24.87 -34.29 16.52
N ASN A 924 -25.73 -35.30 16.66
CA ASN A 924 -25.65 -36.54 15.87
C ASN A 924 -25.75 -36.31 14.36
N HIS A 925 -26.47 -35.27 13.91
CA HIS A 925 -26.55 -34.94 12.48
C HIS A 925 -25.27 -34.28 11.97
N LEU A 926 -24.59 -33.48 12.81
CA LEU A 926 -23.26 -32.93 12.52
C LEU A 926 -22.23 -34.07 12.44
N HIS A 927 -22.27 -35.01 13.39
CA HIS A 927 -21.38 -36.19 13.38
C HIS A 927 -21.58 -37.07 12.14
N ALA A 928 -22.83 -37.33 11.76
CA ALA A 928 -23.14 -38.12 10.57
C ALA A 928 -22.66 -37.43 9.29
N ALA A 929 -22.92 -36.11 9.15
CA ALA A 929 -22.46 -35.33 8.00
C ALA A 929 -20.93 -35.35 7.87
N LEU A 930 -20.22 -35.21 8.99
CA LEU A 930 -18.76 -35.25 9.05
C LEU A 930 -18.21 -36.62 8.65
N VAL A 931 -18.70 -37.71 9.27
CA VAL A 931 -18.19 -39.07 9.04
C VAL A 931 -18.51 -39.58 7.64
N GLU A 932 -19.69 -39.26 7.11
CA GLU A 932 -20.09 -39.67 5.78
C GLU A 932 -19.39 -38.86 4.68
N GLY A 933 -18.61 -37.84 5.06
CA GLY A 933 -17.89 -36.97 4.13
C GLY A 933 -18.84 -36.25 3.19
N ARG A 934 -20.04 -35.89 3.65
CA ARG A 934 -21.02 -35.22 2.79
C ARG A 934 -20.57 -33.77 2.60
N GLY A 935 -20.19 -33.47 1.36
CA GLY A 935 -19.85 -32.17 0.76
C GLY A 935 -18.52 -31.54 1.13
N THR A 936 -18.37 -30.26 0.76
CA THR A 936 -17.09 -29.77 0.20
C THR A 936 -16.30 -28.84 1.13
N TYR A 937 -16.79 -28.57 2.35
CA TYR A 937 -16.09 -27.78 3.39
C TYR A 937 -16.31 -28.36 4.78
N LEU A 938 -15.89 -29.60 4.94
CA LEU A 938 -16.02 -30.34 6.19
C LEU A 938 -15.11 -29.76 7.29
N GLY A 939 -14.11 -28.95 6.92
CA GLY A 939 -13.30 -28.15 7.83
C GLY A 939 -14.11 -27.11 8.62
N ASN A 940 -15.15 -26.50 8.04
CA ASN A 940 -16.02 -25.54 8.75
C ASN A 940 -16.92 -26.26 9.77
N LEU A 941 -17.39 -27.46 9.43
CA LEU A 941 -18.13 -28.32 10.34
C LEU A 941 -17.23 -28.79 11.50
N ALA A 942 -15.99 -29.16 11.19
CA ALA A 942 -15.00 -29.51 12.19
C ALA A 942 -14.66 -28.31 13.10
N LEU A 943 -14.43 -27.14 12.53
CA LEU A 943 -14.18 -25.90 13.27
C LEU A 943 -15.33 -25.59 14.24
N TRP A 944 -16.58 -25.65 13.78
CA TRP A 944 -17.75 -25.46 14.64
C TRP A 944 -17.78 -26.48 15.80
N LEU A 945 -17.48 -27.76 15.54
CA LEU A 945 -17.39 -28.79 16.57
C LEU A 945 -16.23 -28.55 17.54
N GLY A 946 -15.15 -27.91 17.08
CA GLY A 946 -14.02 -27.47 17.90
C GLY A 946 -14.34 -26.26 18.76
N ASP A 947 -15.12 -25.31 18.26
CA ASP A 947 -15.61 -24.13 19.01
C ASP A 947 -16.70 -24.51 20.02
N HIS A 948 -17.37 -25.65 19.81
CA HIS A 948 -18.37 -26.22 20.71
C HIS A 948 -17.94 -27.61 21.20
N PRO A 949 -16.85 -27.71 21.99
CA PRO A 949 -16.23 -28.99 22.28
C PRO A 949 -17.17 -29.92 23.07
N ASP A 950 -17.26 -31.17 22.62
CA ASP A 950 -18.00 -32.24 23.29
C ASP A 950 -17.26 -33.58 23.10
N PRO A 951 -17.07 -34.37 24.16
CA PRO A 951 -16.39 -35.66 24.07
C PRO A 951 -16.97 -36.63 23.04
N SER A 952 -18.28 -36.56 22.74
CA SER A 952 -18.94 -37.38 21.72
C SER A 952 -18.49 -37.04 20.28
N SER A 953 -17.91 -35.86 20.04
CA SER A 953 -17.39 -35.44 18.74
C SER A 953 -16.02 -36.02 18.40
N ARG A 954 -15.30 -36.61 19.38
CA ARG A 954 -13.94 -37.13 19.21
C ARG A 954 -13.85 -38.21 18.14
N GLU A 955 -14.70 -39.24 18.23
CA GLU A 955 -14.66 -40.37 17.30
C GLU A 955 -15.09 -39.98 15.87
N PRO A 956 -16.15 -39.17 15.67
CA PRO A 956 -16.49 -38.62 14.36
C PRO A 956 -15.35 -37.82 13.72
N LEU A 957 -14.72 -36.90 14.47
CA LEU A 957 -13.59 -36.11 13.99
C LEU A 957 -12.38 -36.99 13.68
N ALA A 958 -12.10 -37.99 14.51
CA ALA A 958 -10.99 -38.92 14.30
C ALA A 958 -11.19 -39.79 13.05
N THR A 959 -12.42 -40.31 12.88
CA THR A 959 -12.81 -41.05 11.68
C THR A 959 -12.66 -40.19 10.43
N PHE A 960 -13.06 -38.93 10.50
CA PHE A 960 -12.95 -38.01 9.37
C PHE A 960 -11.50 -37.64 9.03
N ALA A 961 -10.67 -37.35 10.04
CA ALA A 961 -9.24 -37.05 9.84
C ALA A 961 -8.50 -38.22 9.16
N ARG A 962 -8.76 -39.46 9.58
CA ARG A 962 -8.22 -40.66 8.92
C ARG A 962 -8.68 -40.79 7.48
N ALA A 963 -9.96 -40.52 7.22
CA ALA A 963 -10.51 -40.59 5.87
C ALA A 963 -9.89 -39.53 4.93
N LEU A 964 -9.56 -38.35 5.45
CA LEU A 964 -8.83 -37.31 4.72
C LEU A 964 -7.38 -37.73 4.45
N ALA A 965 -6.67 -38.22 5.47
CA ALA A 965 -5.28 -38.63 5.36
C ALA A 965 -5.05 -39.82 4.41
N ALA A 966 -6.02 -40.74 4.31
CA ALA A 966 -5.94 -41.90 3.42
C ALA A 966 -6.03 -41.55 1.91
N ARG A 967 -6.27 -40.28 1.56
CA ARG A 967 -6.33 -39.78 0.18
C ARG A 967 -5.04 -39.00 -0.12
N GLU A 968 -4.62 -38.97 -1.38
CA GLU A 968 -3.53 -38.08 -1.80
C GLU A 968 -3.88 -36.61 -1.48
N LEU A 969 -2.99 -35.96 -0.71
CA LEU A 969 -3.11 -34.56 -0.29
C LEU A 969 -2.11 -33.73 -1.10
N PRO A 970 -2.56 -32.76 -1.93
CA PRO A 970 -1.67 -31.80 -2.56
C PRO A 970 -1.03 -30.88 -1.51
N ASN A 971 0.13 -30.29 -1.85
CA ASN A 971 0.88 -29.36 -1.00
C ASN A 971 0.01 -28.20 -0.48
N HIS A 972 -0.90 -27.71 -1.33
CA HIS A 972 -1.93 -26.73 -0.98
C HIS A 972 -3.27 -27.17 -1.59
N GLY A 973 -4.37 -26.95 -0.85
CA GLY A 973 -5.72 -27.20 -1.36
C GLY A 973 -6.77 -27.51 -0.28
N PRO A 974 -8.05 -27.64 -0.69
CA PRO A 974 -9.19 -27.75 0.23
C PRO A 974 -9.08 -28.91 1.23
N ARG A 975 -8.38 -29.97 0.86
CA ARG A 975 -8.21 -31.14 1.72
C ARG A 975 -7.15 -30.94 2.81
N ALA A 976 -6.08 -30.20 2.51
CA ALA A 976 -5.09 -29.82 3.52
C ALA A 976 -5.76 -28.87 4.53
N TYR A 977 -6.57 -27.93 4.05
CA TYR A 977 -7.42 -27.07 4.88
C TYR A 977 -8.38 -27.88 5.77
N ASP A 978 -9.18 -28.79 5.20
CA ASP A 978 -10.12 -29.61 5.97
C ASP A 978 -9.41 -30.46 7.03
N LEU A 979 -8.24 -31.04 6.70
CA LEU A 979 -7.45 -31.83 7.64
C LEU A 979 -6.93 -30.95 8.79
N ARG A 980 -6.39 -29.76 8.47
CA ARG A 980 -5.90 -28.78 9.46
C ARG A 980 -6.98 -28.43 10.48
N TRP A 981 -8.18 -28.07 10.02
CA TRP A 981 -9.27 -27.68 10.91
C TRP A 981 -9.86 -28.87 11.68
N THR A 982 -9.86 -30.07 11.08
CA THR A 982 -10.25 -31.30 11.77
C THR A 982 -9.29 -31.65 12.90
N ILE A 983 -7.98 -31.48 12.69
CA ILE A 983 -6.97 -31.67 13.73
C ILE A 983 -7.15 -30.66 14.87
N ARG A 984 -7.36 -29.38 14.55
CA ARG A 984 -7.66 -28.35 15.57
C ARG A 984 -8.86 -28.71 16.43
N ALA A 985 -9.93 -29.17 15.78
CA ALA A 985 -11.16 -29.59 16.47
C ALA A 985 -10.96 -30.86 17.31
N LEU A 986 -10.14 -31.81 16.83
CA LEU A 986 -9.75 -32.98 17.62
C LEU A 986 -9.03 -32.57 18.89
N VAL A 987 -8.04 -31.69 18.78
CA VAL A 987 -7.29 -31.17 19.92
C VAL A 987 -8.22 -30.49 20.94
N ARG A 988 -9.08 -29.57 20.49
CA ARG A 988 -10.03 -28.85 21.36
C ARG A 988 -11.08 -29.74 22.02
N THR A 989 -11.49 -30.84 21.37
CA THR A 989 -12.44 -31.79 21.96
C THR A 989 -11.76 -32.77 22.93
N GLY A 990 -10.43 -32.72 23.08
CA GLY A 990 -9.64 -33.68 23.84
C GLY A 990 -9.57 -35.05 23.16
N GLY A 991 -9.45 -35.05 21.83
CA GLY A 991 -9.34 -36.21 20.96
C GLY A 991 -8.18 -37.14 21.32
N SER A 992 -8.24 -38.37 20.79
CA SER A 992 -7.30 -39.42 21.16
C SER A 992 -5.90 -39.13 20.61
N ASP A 993 -4.94 -38.95 21.51
CA ASP A 993 -3.50 -38.98 21.26
C ASP A 993 -3.08 -40.05 20.23
N ALA A 994 -3.76 -41.21 20.21
CA ALA A 994 -3.48 -42.27 19.25
C ALA A 994 -3.80 -41.92 17.79
N VAL A 995 -4.81 -41.06 17.54
CA VAL A 995 -5.19 -40.62 16.18
C VAL A 995 -4.16 -39.62 15.66
N LEU A 996 -3.74 -38.69 16.52
CA LEU A 996 -2.73 -37.69 16.17
C LEU A 996 -1.37 -38.35 15.92
N ASP A 997 -1.01 -39.33 16.76
CA ASP A 997 0.14 -40.21 16.56
C ASP A 997 0.03 -41.02 15.26
N GLU A 998 -1.13 -41.60 14.95
CA GLU A 998 -1.40 -42.29 13.68
C GLU A 998 -1.20 -41.37 12.46
N LEU A 999 -1.73 -40.13 12.49
CA LEU A 999 -1.59 -39.14 11.43
C LEU A 999 -0.13 -38.66 11.27
N LEU A 1000 0.60 -38.48 12.38
CA LEU A 1000 2.03 -38.13 12.34
C LEU A 1000 2.90 -39.23 11.73
N ARG A 1001 2.53 -40.50 11.95
CA ARG A 1001 3.22 -41.66 11.33
C ARG A 1001 2.80 -41.90 9.88
N HIS A 1002 1.90 -41.11 9.32
CA HIS A 1002 1.44 -41.28 7.94
C HIS A 1002 2.60 -41.07 6.94
N PRO A 1003 2.72 -41.89 5.88
CA PRO A 1003 3.85 -41.82 4.95
C PRO A 1003 3.85 -40.57 4.05
N HIS A 1004 2.72 -39.86 3.94
CA HIS A 1004 2.62 -38.63 3.17
C HIS A 1004 2.99 -37.43 4.04
N GLU A 1005 4.01 -36.67 3.62
CA GLU A 1005 4.62 -35.59 4.42
C GLU A 1005 3.60 -34.56 4.91
N HIS A 1006 2.76 -34.05 3.99
CA HIS A 1006 1.73 -33.05 4.28
C HIS A 1006 0.67 -33.48 5.30
N VAL A 1007 0.42 -34.78 5.52
CA VAL A 1007 -0.50 -35.21 6.60
C VAL A 1007 0.12 -34.90 7.96
N GLY A 1008 1.42 -35.16 8.10
CA GLY A 1008 2.17 -34.89 9.32
C GLY A 1008 2.24 -33.40 9.60
N GLU A 1009 2.57 -32.59 8.58
CA GLU A 1009 2.68 -31.13 8.70
C GLU A 1009 1.41 -30.47 9.26
N GLN A 1010 0.21 -30.92 8.86
CA GLN A 1010 -1.02 -30.36 9.41
C GLN A 1010 -1.20 -30.66 10.91
N VAL A 1011 -0.62 -31.76 11.41
CA VAL A 1011 -0.59 -32.05 12.85
C VAL A 1011 0.46 -31.19 13.56
N LEU A 1012 1.56 -30.89 12.88
CA LEU A 1012 2.59 -29.97 13.36
C LEU A 1012 2.12 -28.50 13.47
N ALA A 1013 0.94 -28.14 12.97
CA ALA A 1013 0.42 -26.78 13.13
C ALA A 1013 -0.22 -26.49 14.51
N TYR A 1014 -0.41 -27.50 15.38
CA TYR A 1014 -1.19 -27.39 16.64
C TYR A 1014 -0.47 -27.98 17.86
N LEU A 1015 0.85 -27.86 17.87
CA LEU A 1015 1.78 -28.62 18.73
C LEU A 1015 1.78 -28.19 20.19
N ASP A 1016 1.50 -26.92 20.45
CA ASP A 1016 1.36 -26.31 21.77
C ASP A 1016 0.30 -27.02 22.64
N GLN A 1017 -0.58 -27.79 22.01
CA GLN A 1017 -1.75 -28.41 22.63
C GLN A 1017 -1.71 -29.95 22.66
N LEU A 1018 -0.56 -30.60 22.37
CA LEU A 1018 -0.46 -32.07 22.16
C LEU A 1018 0.10 -32.87 23.36
N GLY A 1019 -0.38 -34.11 23.56
CA GLY A 1019 -0.02 -34.99 24.69
C GLY A 1019 1.30 -35.79 24.54
N PRO A 1020 1.75 -36.50 25.60
CA PRO A 1020 3.02 -37.26 25.61
C PRO A 1020 3.16 -38.35 24.55
N ALA A 1021 2.06 -38.90 24.04
CA ALA A 1021 2.12 -39.91 22.99
C ALA A 1021 2.57 -39.33 21.64
N VAL A 1022 2.22 -38.07 21.35
CA VAL A 1022 2.62 -37.37 20.13
C VAL A 1022 4.13 -37.08 20.14
N ALA A 1023 4.68 -36.69 21.29
CA ALA A 1023 6.12 -36.51 21.45
C ALA A 1023 6.90 -37.79 21.11
N ARG A 1024 6.42 -38.96 21.55
CA ARG A 1024 6.97 -40.27 21.15
C ARG A 1024 6.85 -40.51 19.64
N GLY A 1025 5.67 -40.26 19.07
CA GLY A 1025 5.44 -40.40 17.62
C GLY A 1025 6.37 -39.54 16.76
N MET A 1026 6.75 -38.36 17.23
CA MET A 1026 7.72 -37.47 16.56
C MET A 1026 9.15 -38.01 16.63
N VAL A 1027 9.57 -38.53 17.78
CA VAL A 1027 10.88 -39.19 17.88
C VAL A 1027 10.92 -40.48 17.03
N ASP A 1028 9.83 -41.26 17.00
CA ASP A 1028 9.67 -42.41 16.10
C ASP A 1028 9.75 -42.01 14.61
N ARG A 1029 9.20 -40.83 14.26
CA ARG A 1029 9.25 -40.30 12.88
C ARG A 1029 10.67 -39.88 12.55
N TYR A 1030 11.35 -39.14 13.41
CA TYR A 1030 12.74 -38.74 13.23
C TYR A 1030 13.68 -39.93 12.98
N GLN A 1031 13.48 -41.04 13.70
CA GLN A 1031 14.28 -42.24 13.47
C GLN A 1031 14.05 -42.90 12.09
N ARG A 1032 12.89 -42.65 11.47
CA ARG A 1032 12.53 -43.21 10.15
C ARG A 1032 12.78 -42.21 9.01
N ASP A 1033 12.64 -40.93 9.30
CA ASP A 1033 12.67 -39.80 8.39
C ASP A 1033 13.40 -38.64 9.08
N ASP A 1034 14.68 -38.51 8.76
CA ASP A 1034 15.59 -37.48 9.24
C ASP A 1034 15.47 -36.20 8.38
N SER A 1035 14.23 -35.79 8.10
CA SER A 1035 13.93 -34.60 7.30
C SER A 1035 14.16 -33.32 8.11
N LYS A 1036 14.56 -32.24 7.41
CA LYS A 1036 14.83 -30.92 8.02
C LYS A 1036 13.67 -30.44 8.93
N PRO A 1037 12.38 -30.56 8.55
CA PRO A 1037 11.26 -30.13 9.41
C PRO A 1037 11.14 -30.93 10.71
N VAL A 1038 11.35 -32.24 10.68
CA VAL A 1038 11.27 -33.10 11.88
C VAL A 1038 12.44 -32.83 12.83
N ARG A 1039 13.64 -32.57 12.28
CA ARG A 1039 14.83 -32.17 13.05
C ARG A 1039 14.64 -30.81 13.73
N GLN A 1040 14.25 -29.80 12.96
CA GLN A 1040 13.97 -28.46 13.47
C GLN A 1040 12.91 -28.51 14.56
N TRP A 1041 11.85 -29.31 14.37
CA TRP A 1041 10.83 -29.54 15.38
C TRP A 1041 11.38 -30.11 16.69
N LEU A 1042 12.17 -31.20 16.64
CA LEU A 1042 12.73 -31.81 17.85
C LEU A 1042 13.68 -30.89 18.60
N LEU A 1043 14.40 -30.00 17.89
CA LEU A 1043 15.24 -28.98 18.52
C LEU A 1043 14.43 -27.85 19.14
N LYS A 1044 13.40 -27.38 18.44
CA LYS A 1044 12.49 -26.33 18.90
C LYS A 1044 11.84 -26.71 20.24
N TYR A 1045 11.38 -27.96 20.35
CA TYR A 1045 10.73 -28.48 21.56
C TYR A 1045 11.62 -29.34 22.47
N LYS A 1046 12.95 -29.29 22.33
CA LYS A 1046 13.90 -30.15 23.09
C LYS A 1046 13.79 -30.03 24.61
N ASN A 1047 13.29 -28.88 25.08
CA ASN A 1047 13.10 -28.58 26.50
C ASN A 1047 11.73 -29.00 27.05
N ASP A 1048 10.78 -29.40 26.19
CA ASP A 1048 9.50 -29.92 26.67
C ASP A 1048 9.72 -31.27 27.37
N PRO A 1049 9.27 -31.45 28.64
CA PRO A 1049 9.52 -32.67 29.40
C PRO A 1049 9.04 -33.96 28.70
N ARG A 1050 8.03 -33.86 27.84
CA ARG A 1050 7.48 -34.99 27.07
C ARG A 1050 8.38 -35.36 25.91
N VAL A 1051 8.95 -34.36 25.22
CA VAL A 1051 9.92 -34.55 24.11
C VAL A 1051 11.24 -35.05 24.66
N ALA A 1052 11.74 -34.46 25.76
CA ALA A 1052 12.94 -34.93 26.44
C ALA A 1052 12.80 -36.39 26.91
N ALA A 1053 11.65 -36.77 27.49
CA ALA A 1053 11.37 -38.14 27.87
C ALA A 1053 11.31 -39.08 26.64
N ALA A 1054 10.65 -38.66 25.56
CA ALA A 1054 10.59 -39.44 24.32
C ALA A 1054 11.97 -39.64 23.66
N LEU A 1055 12.82 -38.61 23.65
CA LEU A 1055 14.20 -38.68 23.16
C LEU A 1055 15.04 -39.64 24.00
N ALA A 1056 14.93 -39.55 25.32
CA ALA A 1056 15.62 -40.43 26.26
C ALA A 1056 15.18 -41.90 26.11
N GLU A 1057 13.87 -42.16 25.93
CA GLU A 1057 13.34 -43.51 25.67
C GLU A 1057 13.93 -44.14 24.40
N HIS A 1058 14.30 -43.31 23.41
CA HIS A 1058 14.88 -43.73 22.13
C HIS A 1058 16.41 -43.69 22.10
N GLY A 1059 17.06 -43.37 23.22
CA GLY A 1059 18.51 -43.28 23.33
C GLY A 1059 19.13 -42.14 22.50
N LEU A 1060 18.35 -41.10 22.19
CA LEU A 1060 18.81 -39.92 21.45
C LEU A 1060 19.14 -38.79 22.43
N GLY A 1061 20.37 -38.29 22.37
CA GLY A 1061 20.75 -37.08 23.09
C GLY A 1061 20.32 -35.81 22.34
N ILE A 1062 19.97 -34.75 23.07
CA ILE A 1062 19.76 -33.41 22.48
C ILE A 1062 21.01 -32.95 21.70
N GLY A 1063 22.21 -33.33 22.18
CA GLY A 1063 23.47 -33.05 21.50
C GLY A 1063 23.60 -33.76 20.15
N ASP A 1064 23.00 -34.94 19.97
CA ASP A 1064 23.05 -35.67 18.70
C ASP A 1064 22.15 -35.03 17.63
N LEU A 1065 21.02 -34.46 18.05
CA LEU A 1065 20.13 -33.68 17.18
C LEU A 1065 20.79 -32.36 16.73
N THR A 1066 21.47 -31.67 17.65
CA THR A 1066 22.11 -30.38 17.36
C THR A 1066 23.27 -30.56 16.38
N ARG A 1067 24.14 -31.54 16.63
CA ARG A 1067 25.30 -31.85 15.78
C ARG A 1067 24.91 -32.17 14.33
N LYS A 1068 23.80 -32.90 14.14
CA LYS A 1068 23.30 -33.28 12.81
C LYS A 1068 22.65 -32.16 11.99
N ILE A 1069 22.35 -31.02 12.60
CA ILE A 1069 21.86 -29.83 11.87
C ILE A 1069 23.02 -28.90 11.53
N GLU A 1070 24.02 -28.84 12.42
CA GLU A 1070 25.27 -28.09 12.18
C GLU A 1070 26.12 -28.73 11.05
N ASP A 1071 26.08 -30.06 10.93
CA ASP A 1071 26.65 -30.85 9.82
C ASP A 1071 25.78 -30.81 8.55
#